data_AF-A0A851EP59-F1
#
_entry.id   AF-A0A851EP59-F1
#
_cell.length_a   1.000
_cell.length_b   1.000
_cell.length_c   1.000
_cell.angle_alpha   90.00
_cell.angle_beta   90.00
_cell.angle_gamma   90.00
#
_symmetry.space_group_name_H-M   'P 1'
#
loop_
_entity.id
_entity.type
_entity.pdbx_description
1 polymer ?
#
loop_
_entity_poly.entity_id
_entity_poly.type
_entity_poly.pdbx_seq_one_letter_code
_entity_poly.pdbx_strand_id
1 'polypeptide(L)'
;GSESNYEDIKGGVNVQYMDLQQNRDGLVILAAAWHPGDRPCLVYYTLITVEDKGYQMSDDVVVEVTQYNPSFQSEDEVLCCLVVPDYFSHAAYLYKEDEVFACSTGTGRISLPQEKIVFGIQGDSILGAGSCNSLPIFFAKKSGLLTILSRENISVLPEDLEDALSSSIAGPRSESPAFDATSRLEIIAQEDKTKLLKAAFLQYCRKDTVNAQSMVIELFPSNTDLDSDAELDRAVTQISVDLIDDYPASDPRWAESVPEEAAGFSNTSLILLHQLEDKTKAHSFFIEFLHQVGVFERLGSFPVRGMPMATRLLLCEHAEKLAAAIVLKNHHSRLPDLVNAAILIALNKRECDVPPSLTPADVFFREVSQIDSIFECLLEEEEQILKDMPIESVEWAQIVVNVNNIIKDMLQAACQYRHSRASLYKTGELPEQEPEYIPWTASSGLRTAITRQHGVILKVVYPQVDSNLRSVVAEQLVALLDCFLDGYVAQLKSVDRLADQERYSSVEMEYVQKRSELLSPLLSLGQYQLAAALAEKYCDFDILVQMCEQTDNQARLQRYMTQFADQANFLFRWYLEKGKRGKLLSQPIAQHGQLASFLQAHEHLSWLHDINSQDLQKAHRTLQTLANMETRYFAKKKTLLGLSKLAALASDFSEDILQEKIEEISEQERFLLHQETLPEQLLAEKQLNLNDMPVLSASQLIDKFLFACVFSLFACLFSLRELKEEEVDVNDLKLKILCKALQRDG
;
A
#
# COMPACT_ATOMS: atom_id res chain seq x y z
N GLY A 1 -19.33 -65.96 12.34
CA GLY A 1 -19.30 -67.43 12.51
C GLY A 1 -20.58 -68.00 11.95
N SER A 2 -20.52 -69.21 11.41
CA SER A 2 -21.64 -69.94 10.79
C SER A 2 -22.84 -70.09 11.74
N GLU A 3 -24.05 -69.83 11.22
CA GLU A 3 -25.35 -69.82 11.91
C GLU A 3 -25.70 -71.14 12.64
N SER A 4 -24.95 -72.23 12.42
CA SER A 4 -25.18 -73.54 13.00
C SER A 4 -24.88 -73.67 14.50
N ASN A 5 -24.12 -72.73 15.10
CA ASN A 5 -23.80 -72.75 16.54
C ASN A 5 -24.69 -71.80 17.38
N TYR A 6 -25.63 -71.10 16.76
CA TYR A 6 -26.35 -70.00 17.42
C TYR A 6 -27.23 -70.48 18.59
N GLU A 7 -27.95 -71.59 18.44
CA GLU A 7 -28.82 -72.15 19.48
C GLU A 7 -28.02 -72.71 20.67
N ASP A 8 -26.88 -73.36 20.43
CA ASP A 8 -26.01 -73.90 21.49
C ASP A 8 -25.28 -72.78 22.26
N ILE A 9 -24.87 -71.70 21.56
CA ILE A 9 -24.24 -70.52 22.17
C ILE A 9 -25.28 -69.75 23.00
N LYS A 10 -26.51 -69.59 22.49
CA LYS A 10 -27.60 -68.88 23.18
C LYS A 10 -27.93 -69.48 24.56
N GLY A 11 -27.81 -70.81 24.71
CA GLY A 11 -28.06 -71.49 25.98
C GLY A 11 -27.02 -71.23 27.07
N GLY A 12 -25.84 -70.69 26.73
CA GLY A 12 -24.75 -70.42 27.67
C GLY A 12 -24.47 -68.94 27.92
N VAL A 13 -25.20 -68.01 27.30
CA VAL A 13 -25.02 -66.57 27.51
C VAL A 13 -25.86 -66.13 28.70
N ASN A 14 -25.21 -65.55 29.70
CA ASN A 14 -25.89 -64.89 30.81
C ASN A 14 -26.18 -63.45 30.42
N VAL A 15 -27.41 -62.98 30.66
CA VAL A 15 -27.84 -61.60 30.43
C VAL A 15 -28.40 -61.02 31.72
N GLN A 16 -27.92 -59.84 32.09
CA GLN A 16 -28.40 -59.11 33.26
C GLN A 16 -28.84 -57.70 32.83
N TYR A 17 -30.07 -57.34 33.17
CA TYR A 17 -30.58 -55.97 33.02
C TYR A 17 -30.20 -55.15 34.25
N MET A 18 -29.64 -53.97 34.02
CA MET A 18 -28.91 -53.23 35.05
C MET A 18 -29.57 -51.91 35.42
N ASP A 19 -29.85 -51.09 34.42
CA ASP A 19 -30.37 -49.74 34.63
C ASP A 19 -31.31 -49.34 33.49
N LEU A 20 -32.14 -48.34 33.76
CA LEU A 20 -33.24 -47.90 32.91
C LEU A 20 -33.36 -46.38 32.89
N GLN A 21 -33.26 -45.78 31.71
CA GLN A 21 -33.46 -44.35 31.50
C GLN A 21 -34.42 -44.07 30.35
N GLN A 22 -35.08 -42.90 30.36
CA GLN A 22 -36.04 -42.50 29.32
C GLN A 22 -35.50 -41.34 28.47
N ASN A 23 -35.64 -41.47 27.16
CA ASN A 23 -35.25 -40.47 26.16
C ASN A 23 -36.42 -40.19 25.19
N ARG A 24 -36.31 -39.21 24.28
CA ARG A 24 -37.32 -38.92 23.25
C ARG A 24 -37.61 -40.11 22.34
N ASP A 25 -36.56 -40.86 21.99
CA ASP A 25 -36.69 -42.01 21.10
C ASP A 25 -37.27 -43.23 21.82
N GLY A 26 -37.44 -43.18 23.14
CA GLY A 26 -38.08 -44.22 23.94
C GLY A 26 -37.31 -44.61 25.19
N LEU A 27 -37.48 -45.86 25.61
CA LEU A 27 -36.90 -46.41 26.85
C LEU A 27 -35.52 -47.02 26.56
N VAL A 28 -34.47 -46.49 27.19
CA VAL A 28 -33.09 -46.99 27.06
C VAL A 28 -32.77 -47.90 28.24
N ILE A 29 -32.54 -49.18 27.95
CA ILE A 29 -32.22 -50.23 28.92
C ILE A 29 -30.73 -50.57 28.79
N LEU A 30 -30.00 -50.51 29.90
CA LEU A 30 -28.64 -51.03 29.99
C LEU A 30 -28.69 -52.52 30.35
N ALA A 31 -28.09 -53.36 29.52
CA ALA A 31 -27.94 -54.79 29.78
C ALA A 31 -26.48 -55.23 29.59
N ALA A 32 -26.00 -56.09 30.48
CA ALA A 32 -24.71 -56.75 30.37
C ALA A 32 -24.91 -58.20 29.93
N ALA A 33 -24.13 -58.66 28.96
CA ALA A 33 -24.11 -60.05 28.51
C ALA A 33 -22.69 -60.62 28.63
N TRP A 34 -22.55 -61.83 29.14
CA TRP A 34 -21.26 -62.53 29.20
C TRP A 34 -21.43 -64.04 28.99
N HIS A 35 -20.41 -64.67 28.43
CA HIS A 35 -20.38 -66.11 28.21
C HIS A 35 -19.22 -66.74 28.99
N PRO A 36 -19.48 -67.60 30.00
CA PRO A 36 -18.43 -68.24 30.80
C PRO A 36 -17.45 -69.13 29.99
N GLY A 37 -17.81 -69.49 28.75
CA GLY A 37 -16.97 -70.26 27.84
C GLY A 37 -15.92 -69.42 27.09
N ASP A 38 -16.02 -68.09 27.10
CA ASP A 38 -15.09 -67.20 26.39
C ASP A 38 -13.72 -67.12 27.09
N ARG A 39 -12.64 -67.05 26.30
CA ARG A 39 -11.27 -66.91 26.80
C ARG A 39 -10.55 -65.78 26.04
N PRO A 40 -10.37 -64.59 26.65
CA PRO A 40 -10.82 -64.16 27.98
C PRO A 40 -12.34 -63.97 28.05
N CYS A 41 -12.96 -64.21 29.22
CA CYS A 41 -14.38 -63.93 29.45
C CYS A 41 -14.56 -62.40 29.53
N LEU A 42 -15.31 -61.82 28.59
CA LEU A 42 -15.58 -60.38 28.52
C LEU A 42 -17.05 -60.11 28.86
N VAL A 43 -17.31 -58.96 29.48
CA VAL A 43 -18.66 -58.44 29.69
C VAL A 43 -18.97 -57.47 28.56
N TYR A 44 -20.01 -57.76 27.79
CA TYR A 44 -20.51 -56.91 26.72
C TYR A 44 -21.65 -56.05 27.26
N TYR A 45 -21.42 -54.74 27.41
CA TYR A 45 -22.48 -53.80 27.75
C TYR A 45 -23.25 -53.40 26.49
N THR A 46 -24.57 -53.52 26.57
CA THR A 46 -25.50 -53.28 25.48
C THR A 46 -26.55 -52.26 25.90
N LEU A 47 -26.79 -51.29 25.04
CA LEU A 47 -27.87 -50.32 25.18
C LEU A 47 -29.00 -50.73 24.26
N ILE A 48 -30.15 -51.00 24.87
CA ILE A 48 -31.35 -51.45 24.20
C ILE A 48 -32.36 -50.30 24.25
N THR A 49 -32.59 -49.66 23.11
CA THR A 49 -33.56 -48.57 22.99
C THR A 49 -34.86 -49.12 22.43
N VAL A 50 -35.93 -49.09 23.23
CA VAL A 50 -37.29 -49.51 22.86
C VAL A 50 -38.09 -48.28 22.51
N GLU A 51 -38.56 -48.20 21.26
CA GLU A 51 -39.27 -47.01 20.77
C GLU A 51 -40.62 -46.81 21.49
N ASP A 52 -40.78 -45.65 22.14
CA ASP A 52 -42.03 -45.30 22.84
C ASP A 52 -42.97 -44.56 21.87
N LYS A 53 -43.90 -45.32 21.25
CA LYS A 53 -44.99 -44.77 20.42
C LYS A 53 -46.24 -44.42 21.24
N GLY A 54 -46.14 -44.31 22.57
CA GLY A 54 -47.26 -44.04 23.49
C GLY A 54 -47.87 -45.31 24.07
N TYR A 55 -49.20 -45.47 23.98
CA TYR A 55 -49.92 -46.57 24.67
C TYR A 55 -49.67 -47.99 24.11
N GLN A 56 -48.83 -48.15 23.08
CA GLN A 56 -48.40 -49.44 22.54
C GLN A 56 -46.87 -49.47 22.47
N MET A 57 -46.26 -50.43 23.17
CA MET A 57 -44.82 -50.73 23.03
C MET A 57 -44.57 -51.16 21.58
N SER A 58 -43.63 -50.49 20.90
CA SER A 58 -43.20 -50.84 19.54
C SER A 58 -42.44 -52.18 19.57
N ASP A 59 -42.63 -53.04 18.56
CA ASP A 59 -41.84 -54.27 18.38
C ASP A 59 -40.41 -53.96 17.84
N ASP A 60 -40.18 -52.72 17.42
CA ASP A 60 -38.89 -52.26 16.91
C ASP A 60 -37.95 -51.90 18.07
N VAL A 61 -36.92 -52.73 18.26
CA VAL A 61 -35.88 -52.56 19.30
C VAL A 61 -34.54 -52.31 18.63
N VAL A 62 -33.89 -51.21 18.99
CA VAL A 62 -32.51 -50.92 18.57
C VAL A 62 -31.55 -51.43 19.64
N VAL A 63 -30.63 -52.32 19.28
CA VAL A 63 -29.61 -52.85 20.18
C VAL A 63 -28.24 -52.36 19.72
N GLU A 64 -27.61 -51.50 20.52
CA GLU A 64 -26.22 -51.07 20.31
C GLU A 64 -25.31 -51.80 21.31
N VAL A 65 -24.32 -52.53 20.78
CA VAL A 65 -23.25 -53.12 21.59
C VAL A 65 -22.15 -52.08 21.75
N THR A 66 -21.86 -51.68 22.97
CA THR A 66 -20.81 -50.69 23.25
C THR A 66 -19.41 -51.28 23.05
N GLN A 67 -18.41 -50.45 22.73
CA GLN A 67 -17.02 -50.91 22.62
C GLN A 67 -16.35 -51.15 23.98
N TYR A 68 -17.03 -50.83 25.09
CA TYR A 68 -16.52 -51.05 26.45
C TYR A 68 -16.73 -52.49 26.89
N ASN A 69 -15.68 -53.31 26.81
CA ASN A 69 -15.72 -54.74 27.13
C ASN A 69 -14.67 -55.12 28.20
N PRO A 70 -14.94 -54.89 29.50
CA PRO A 70 -14.02 -55.30 30.57
C PRO A 70 -14.03 -56.82 30.76
N SER A 71 -12.92 -57.36 31.30
CA SER A 71 -12.81 -58.79 31.66
C SER A 71 -13.72 -59.13 32.83
N PHE A 72 -14.50 -60.20 32.72
CA PHE A 72 -15.37 -60.70 33.78
C PHE A 72 -14.53 -61.29 34.94
N GLN A 73 -14.68 -60.76 36.16
CA GLN A 73 -14.03 -61.30 37.37
C GLN A 73 -15.04 -61.85 38.39
N SER A 74 -16.18 -61.18 38.60
CA SER A 74 -17.28 -61.62 39.48
C SER A 74 -18.63 -61.00 39.06
N GLU A 75 -19.76 -61.57 39.51
CA GLU A 75 -21.10 -61.01 39.24
C GLU A 75 -21.33 -59.63 39.91
N ASP A 76 -20.67 -59.36 41.04
CA ASP A 76 -20.79 -58.08 41.76
C ASP A 76 -20.07 -56.92 41.02
N GLU A 77 -19.03 -57.20 40.23
CA GLU A 77 -18.29 -56.20 39.43
C GLU A 77 -18.96 -55.85 38.10
N VAL A 78 -20.02 -56.58 37.74
CA VAL A 78 -20.79 -56.31 36.52
C VAL A 78 -21.58 -55.00 36.69
N LEU A 79 -21.91 -54.59 37.92
CA LEU A 79 -22.69 -53.38 38.23
C LEU A 79 -22.11 -52.10 37.59
N CYS A 80 -22.97 -51.42 36.84
CA CYS A 80 -22.70 -50.23 36.05
C CYS A 80 -24.04 -49.51 35.90
N CYS A 81 -24.01 -48.20 36.06
CA CYS A 81 -25.20 -47.37 35.99
C CYS A 81 -25.17 -46.52 34.72
N LEU A 82 -26.36 -46.16 34.23
CA LEU A 82 -26.57 -45.37 33.03
C LEU A 82 -27.00 -43.96 33.40
N VAL A 83 -26.48 -42.95 32.70
CA VAL A 83 -26.96 -41.56 32.74
C VAL A 83 -27.17 -41.03 31.34
N VAL A 84 -28.38 -40.53 31.09
CA VAL A 84 -28.75 -39.78 29.89
C VAL A 84 -28.97 -38.32 30.33
N PRO A 85 -28.16 -37.37 29.83
CA PRO A 85 -28.12 -36.02 30.38
C PRO A 85 -29.33 -35.16 30.01
N ASP A 86 -30.02 -35.47 28.90
CA ASP A 86 -31.21 -34.75 28.44
C ASP A 86 -32.17 -35.67 27.70
N TYR A 87 -33.47 -35.35 27.75
CA TYR A 87 -34.53 -36.04 27.01
C TYR A 87 -34.40 -35.88 25.48
N PHE A 88 -33.59 -34.93 25.01
CA PHE A 88 -33.30 -34.72 23.59
C PHE A 88 -31.89 -35.17 23.19
N SER A 89 -31.07 -35.62 24.14
CA SER A 89 -29.68 -35.98 23.85
C SER A 89 -29.56 -37.44 23.42
N HIS A 90 -28.77 -37.70 22.38
CA HIS A 90 -28.40 -39.05 21.98
C HIS A 90 -27.17 -39.59 22.75
N ALA A 91 -26.58 -38.78 23.65
CA ALA A 91 -25.44 -39.16 24.48
C ALA A 91 -25.89 -39.99 25.68
N ALA A 92 -25.17 -41.09 25.94
CA ALA A 92 -25.33 -41.93 27.12
C ALA A 92 -23.98 -42.06 27.83
N TYR A 93 -23.99 -42.07 29.16
CA TYR A 93 -22.79 -42.25 29.97
C TYR A 93 -22.97 -43.45 30.89
N LEU A 94 -22.08 -44.42 30.76
CA LEU A 94 -21.98 -45.57 31.66
C LEU A 94 -20.97 -45.24 32.73
N TYR A 95 -21.27 -45.47 34.00
CA TYR A 95 -20.31 -45.23 35.07
C TYR A 95 -20.21 -46.38 36.07
N LYS A 96 -18.99 -46.57 36.57
CA LYS A 96 -18.61 -47.44 37.68
C LYS A 96 -18.02 -46.59 38.81
N GLU A 97 -17.58 -47.22 39.90
CA GLU A 97 -16.95 -46.50 41.02
C GLU A 97 -15.72 -45.68 40.58
N ASP A 98 -14.93 -46.17 39.62
CA ASP A 98 -13.65 -45.55 39.25
C ASP A 98 -13.57 -45.09 37.77
N GLU A 99 -14.60 -45.32 36.96
CA GLU A 99 -14.56 -45.10 35.50
C GLU A 99 -15.90 -44.59 34.95
N VAL A 100 -15.85 -43.70 33.95
CA VAL A 100 -17.01 -43.28 33.14
C VAL A 100 -16.70 -43.55 31.67
N PHE A 101 -17.66 -44.12 30.96
CA PHE A 101 -17.61 -44.39 29.53
C PHE A 101 -18.71 -43.62 28.82
N ALA A 102 -18.32 -42.75 27.88
CA ALA A 102 -19.26 -42.01 27.04
C ALA A 102 -19.64 -42.83 25.80
N CYS A 103 -20.92 -42.88 25.46
CA CYS A 103 -21.45 -43.66 24.35
C CYS A 103 -22.69 -43.01 23.72
N SER A 104 -23.18 -43.59 22.63
CA SER A 104 -24.42 -43.18 21.96
C SER A 104 -25.57 -44.11 22.35
N THR A 105 -26.80 -43.63 22.22
CA THR A 105 -28.03 -44.42 22.38
C THR A 105 -28.47 -45.12 21.08
N GLY A 106 -27.67 -45.00 20.01
CA GLY A 106 -27.83 -45.72 18.74
C GLY A 106 -28.88 -45.16 17.78
N THR A 107 -29.66 -44.18 18.21
CA THR A 107 -30.79 -43.61 17.45
C THR A 107 -30.44 -42.35 16.65
N GLY A 108 -29.28 -41.75 16.91
CA GLY A 108 -28.78 -40.55 16.22
C GLY A 108 -27.92 -40.88 14.99
N ARG A 109 -28.00 -40.05 13.94
CA ARG A 109 -27.12 -40.13 12.74
C ARG A 109 -25.66 -39.72 12.99
N ILE A 110 -25.34 -39.29 14.22
CA ILE A 110 -24.05 -38.74 14.61
C ILE A 110 -23.48 -39.67 15.68
N SER A 111 -22.39 -40.39 15.36
CA SER A 111 -21.68 -41.21 16.33
C SER A 111 -20.84 -40.30 17.23
N LEU A 112 -21.23 -40.15 18.49
CA LEU A 112 -20.38 -39.52 19.51
C LEU A 112 -19.11 -40.37 19.73
N PRO A 113 -17.94 -39.76 20.01
CA PRO A 113 -16.72 -40.51 20.30
C PRO A 113 -16.92 -41.37 21.55
N GLN A 114 -16.68 -42.68 21.42
CA GLN A 114 -16.79 -43.63 22.51
C GLN A 114 -15.48 -43.65 23.31
N GLU A 115 -15.40 -42.82 24.36
CA GLU A 115 -14.18 -42.65 25.17
C GLU A 115 -14.34 -43.17 26.60
N LYS A 116 -13.27 -43.80 27.10
CA LYS A 116 -13.14 -44.28 28.48
C LYS A 116 -12.38 -43.25 29.31
N ILE A 117 -13.02 -42.71 30.33
CA ILE A 117 -12.46 -41.75 31.28
C ILE A 117 -12.26 -42.46 32.62
N VAL A 118 -11.01 -42.54 33.10
CA VAL A 118 -10.65 -43.23 34.35
C VAL A 118 -10.29 -42.20 35.43
N PHE A 119 -10.92 -42.28 36.59
CA PHE A 119 -10.66 -41.41 37.75
C PHE A 119 -9.53 -41.98 38.61
N GLY A 120 -8.32 -42.00 38.04
CA GLY A 120 -7.16 -42.72 38.58
C GLY A 120 -6.29 -41.99 39.62
N ILE A 121 -6.84 -41.12 40.48
CA ILE A 121 -6.05 -40.44 41.52
C ILE A 121 -6.42 -40.96 42.91
N GLN A 122 -5.59 -41.87 43.45
CA GLN A 122 -5.59 -42.41 44.83
C GLN A 122 -6.91 -42.28 45.61
N GLY A 123 -7.88 -43.17 45.38
CA GLY A 123 -9.07 -43.33 46.22
C GLY A 123 -10.16 -42.27 46.04
N ASP A 124 -10.24 -41.67 44.84
CA ASP A 124 -11.41 -40.90 44.41
C ASP A 124 -12.41 -41.86 43.75
N SER A 125 -13.63 -41.91 44.25
CA SER A 125 -14.69 -42.81 43.76
C SER A 125 -15.96 -42.01 43.47
N ILE A 126 -16.68 -42.40 42.43
CA ILE A 126 -17.96 -41.79 42.04
C ILE A 126 -19.02 -42.25 43.02
N LEU A 127 -19.58 -41.28 43.76
CA LEU A 127 -20.63 -41.51 44.77
C LEU A 127 -22.04 -41.43 44.16
N GLY A 128 -22.18 -40.77 43.01
CA GLY A 128 -23.45 -40.67 42.31
C GLY A 128 -23.32 -39.86 41.03
N ALA A 129 -24.31 -39.99 40.17
CA ALA A 129 -24.39 -39.24 38.94
C ALA A 129 -25.83 -38.75 38.70
N GLY A 130 -25.96 -37.71 37.90
CA GLY A 130 -27.24 -37.13 37.54
C GLY A 130 -27.09 -36.18 36.37
N SER A 131 -28.12 -35.40 36.09
CA SER A 131 -28.08 -34.38 35.06
C SER A 131 -28.63 -33.05 35.56
N CYS A 132 -28.04 -31.96 35.11
CA CYS A 132 -28.55 -30.61 35.35
C CYS A 132 -28.34 -29.79 34.09
N ASN A 133 -29.39 -29.09 33.63
CA ASN A 133 -29.37 -28.27 32.42
C ASN A 133 -28.73 -28.98 31.21
N SER A 134 -29.19 -30.19 30.87
CA SER A 134 -28.70 -31.00 29.73
C SER A 134 -27.23 -31.45 29.80
N LEU A 135 -26.57 -31.32 30.96
CA LEU A 135 -25.20 -31.77 31.18
C LEU A 135 -25.13 -32.95 32.16
N PRO A 136 -24.29 -33.97 31.90
CA PRO A 136 -24.08 -35.09 32.81
C PRO A 136 -23.18 -34.63 33.97
N ILE A 137 -23.65 -34.82 35.20
CA ILE A 137 -22.95 -34.47 36.43
C ILE A 137 -22.55 -35.76 37.16
N PHE A 138 -21.29 -35.85 37.54
CA PHE A 138 -20.74 -36.93 38.37
C PHE A 138 -20.24 -36.34 39.68
N PHE A 139 -20.63 -36.93 40.80
CA PHE A 139 -20.18 -36.53 42.13
C PHE A 139 -19.09 -37.48 42.60
N ALA A 140 -17.85 -37.01 42.61
CA ALA A 140 -16.68 -37.75 43.06
C ALA A 140 -16.31 -37.37 44.50
N LYS A 141 -15.80 -38.35 45.26
CA LYS A 141 -15.51 -38.24 46.70
C LYS A 141 -14.48 -37.15 47.06
N LYS A 142 -13.49 -36.89 46.19
CA LYS A 142 -12.43 -35.90 46.38
C LYS A 142 -12.54 -34.74 45.40
N SER A 143 -12.88 -35.02 44.14
CA SER A 143 -12.94 -34.00 43.09
C SER A 143 -14.26 -33.21 43.06
N GLY A 144 -15.23 -33.56 43.91
CA GLY A 144 -16.50 -32.84 44.02
C GLY A 144 -17.40 -33.07 42.81
N LEU A 145 -17.95 -32.01 42.24
CA LEU A 145 -18.93 -32.08 41.15
C LEU A 145 -18.24 -31.90 39.80
N LEU A 146 -18.28 -32.95 38.98
CA LEU A 146 -17.62 -33.04 37.67
C LEU A 146 -18.66 -33.08 36.56
N THR A 147 -18.38 -32.46 35.42
CA THR A 147 -19.21 -32.54 34.22
C THR A 147 -18.36 -32.98 33.04
N ILE A 148 -18.92 -33.81 32.17
CA ILE A 148 -18.25 -34.28 30.94
C ILE A 148 -18.89 -33.54 29.77
N LEU A 149 -18.06 -32.83 29.01
CA LEU A 149 -18.47 -32.08 27.82
C LEU A 149 -17.81 -32.72 26.60
N SER A 150 -18.59 -32.99 25.56
CA SER A 150 -18.02 -33.31 24.24
C SER A 150 -17.40 -32.02 23.69
N ARG A 151 -16.09 -32.01 23.51
CA ARG A 151 -15.43 -31.00 22.67
C ARG A 151 -15.69 -31.38 21.23
N GLU A 152 -16.65 -30.72 20.58
CA GLU A 152 -16.73 -30.74 19.12
C GLU A 152 -15.47 -30.02 18.59
N ASN A 153 -14.47 -30.80 18.19
CA ASN A 153 -13.32 -30.33 17.42
C ASN A 153 -13.80 -29.94 16.02
N ILE A 154 -14.53 -28.84 15.90
CA ILE A 154 -14.77 -28.18 14.62
C ILE A 154 -13.82 -26.99 14.60
N SER A 155 -12.56 -27.27 14.26
CA SER A 155 -11.65 -26.22 13.86
C SER A 155 -12.18 -25.51 12.62
N VAL A 156 -11.94 -24.20 12.55
CA VAL A 156 -12.37 -23.37 11.42
C VAL A 156 -11.34 -23.44 10.28
N LEU A 157 -10.13 -23.92 10.56
CA LEU A 157 -9.08 -24.17 9.57
C LEU A 157 -9.28 -25.53 8.89
N PRO A 158 -8.88 -25.67 7.61
CA PRO A 158 -8.75 -26.99 6.99
C PRO A 158 -7.84 -27.91 7.83
N GLU A 159 -8.23 -29.18 8.01
CA GLU A 159 -7.48 -30.17 8.82
C GLU A 159 -5.99 -30.22 8.44
N ASP A 160 -5.68 -30.08 7.15
CA ASP A 160 -4.31 -30.08 6.60
C ASP A 160 -3.43 -28.94 7.14
N LEU A 161 -4.02 -27.75 7.37
CA LEU A 161 -3.26 -26.58 7.86
C LEU A 161 -3.02 -26.67 9.38
N GLU A 162 -3.94 -27.29 10.12
CA GLU A 162 -3.73 -27.55 11.54
C GLU A 162 -2.61 -28.55 11.78
N ASP A 163 -2.51 -29.58 10.94
CA ASP A 163 -1.44 -30.57 10.99
C ASP A 163 -0.08 -29.98 10.59
N ALA A 164 -0.02 -29.08 9.60
CA ALA A 164 1.19 -28.35 9.20
C ALA A 164 1.70 -27.40 10.31
N LEU A 165 0.79 -26.66 10.93
CA LEU A 165 1.12 -25.79 12.05
C LEU A 165 1.52 -26.61 13.30
N SER A 166 0.89 -27.77 13.52
CA SER A 166 1.23 -28.68 14.62
C SER A 166 2.58 -29.37 14.40
N SER A 167 2.94 -29.72 13.17
CA SER A 167 4.25 -30.30 12.83
C SER A 167 5.37 -29.26 12.88
N SER A 168 5.10 -28.00 12.51
CA SER A 168 6.02 -26.85 12.69
C SER A 168 6.37 -26.62 14.16
N ILE A 169 5.42 -26.86 15.08
CA ILE A 169 5.67 -26.81 16.53
C ILE A 169 6.53 -28.01 17.01
N ALA A 170 6.43 -29.16 16.33
CA ALA A 170 7.18 -30.37 16.69
C ALA A 170 8.65 -30.35 16.24
N GLY A 171 8.97 -29.65 15.13
CA GLY A 171 10.33 -29.35 14.66
C GLY A 171 11.22 -30.55 14.25
N PRO A 172 11.98 -30.48 13.15
CA PRO A 172 13.01 -31.47 12.85
C PRO A 172 14.24 -31.25 13.73
N ARG A 173 14.73 -32.29 14.41
CA ARG A 173 16.04 -32.28 15.09
C ARG A 173 17.16 -32.16 14.05
N SER A 174 17.60 -30.94 13.76
CA SER A 174 18.80 -30.70 12.95
C SER A 174 20.06 -30.76 13.82
N GLU A 175 20.80 -31.86 13.74
CA GLU A 175 22.18 -31.94 14.19
C GLU A 175 23.11 -31.50 13.04
N SER A 176 23.72 -30.30 13.12
CA SER A 176 25.03 -30.02 12.51
C SER A 176 25.72 -28.78 13.10
N PRO A 177 27.07 -28.68 13.05
CA PRO A 177 27.85 -28.04 14.11
C PRO A 177 28.37 -26.62 13.79
N ALA A 178 28.85 -25.97 14.87
CA ALA A 178 29.76 -24.82 14.93
C ALA A 178 29.23 -23.41 14.59
N PHE A 179 28.48 -22.81 15.53
CA PHE A 179 28.44 -21.34 15.74
C PHE A 179 28.33 -21.03 17.25
N ASP A 180 28.85 -19.88 17.66
CA ASP A 180 29.09 -19.45 19.05
C ASP A 180 27.86 -19.53 19.98
N ALA A 181 28.11 -19.88 21.25
CA ALA A 181 27.10 -20.32 22.22
C ALA A 181 26.15 -19.22 22.74
N THR A 182 26.50 -17.94 22.58
CA THR A 182 25.72 -16.80 23.10
C THR A 182 24.58 -16.38 22.18
N SER A 183 24.78 -16.37 20.86
CA SER A 183 23.69 -16.09 19.89
C SER A 183 22.68 -17.24 19.82
N ARG A 184 23.10 -18.48 20.11
CA ARG A 184 22.22 -19.64 20.18
C ARG A 184 21.18 -19.54 21.29
N LEU A 185 21.53 -19.03 22.47
CA LEU A 185 20.59 -18.94 23.59
C LEU A 185 19.47 -17.91 23.33
N GLU A 186 19.80 -16.79 22.68
CA GLU A 186 18.80 -15.80 22.26
C GLU A 186 17.91 -16.34 21.12
N ILE A 187 18.49 -16.99 20.11
CA ILE A 187 17.71 -17.61 19.00
C ILE A 187 16.79 -18.72 19.52
N ILE A 188 17.26 -19.58 20.43
CA ILE A 188 16.47 -20.68 21.00
C ILE A 188 15.32 -20.12 21.86
N ALA A 189 15.58 -19.15 22.74
CA ALA A 189 14.54 -18.52 23.55
C ALA A 189 13.49 -17.77 22.69
N GLN A 190 13.90 -17.23 21.54
CA GLN A 190 13.03 -16.50 20.62
C GLN A 190 12.23 -17.41 19.69
N GLU A 191 12.79 -18.56 19.28
CA GLU A 191 12.04 -19.64 18.66
C GLU A 191 10.97 -20.20 19.59
N ASP A 192 11.26 -20.33 20.89
CA ASP A 192 10.30 -20.82 21.87
C ASP A 192 9.09 -19.87 22.01
N LYS A 193 9.31 -18.54 22.01
CA LYS A 193 8.21 -17.56 22.00
C LYS A 193 7.37 -17.61 20.71
N THR A 194 8.02 -17.81 19.57
CA THR A 194 7.33 -17.94 18.27
C THR A 194 6.48 -19.22 18.23
N LYS A 195 7.01 -20.35 18.71
CA LYS A 195 6.30 -21.63 18.83
C LYS A 195 5.11 -21.53 19.79
N LEU A 196 5.26 -20.80 20.90
CA LEU A 196 4.19 -20.58 21.87
C LEU A 196 3.09 -19.66 21.33
N LEU A 197 3.43 -18.65 20.52
CA LEU A 197 2.45 -17.82 19.82
C LEU A 197 1.72 -18.61 18.71
N LYS A 198 2.42 -19.50 17.98
CA LYS A 198 1.79 -20.46 17.06
C LYS A 198 0.83 -21.39 17.80
N ALA A 199 1.20 -21.88 18.98
CA ALA A 199 0.33 -22.70 19.81
C ALA A 199 -0.91 -21.93 20.30
N ALA A 200 -0.77 -20.65 20.64
CA ALA A 200 -1.90 -19.76 20.95
C ALA A 200 -2.83 -19.57 19.74
N PHE A 201 -2.27 -19.38 18.55
CA PHE A 201 -3.03 -19.28 17.32
C PHE A 201 -3.79 -20.59 17.02
N LEU A 202 -3.18 -21.76 17.22
CA LEU A 202 -3.86 -23.04 17.08
C LEU A 202 -5.01 -23.22 18.09
N GLN A 203 -4.81 -22.81 19.34
CA GLN A 203 -5.88 -22.84 20.34
C GLN A 203 -7.05 -21.91 19.96
N TYR A 204 -6.74 -20.76 19.38
CA TYR A 204 -7.75 -19.87 18.83
C TYR A 204 -8.52 -20.50 17.66
N CYS A 205 -7.83 -21.19 16.75
CA CYS A 205 -8.47 -21.91 15.64
C CYS A 205 -9.39 -23.05 16.09
N ARG A 206 -9.10 -23.61 17.28
CA ARG A 206 -9.94 -24.57 18.02
C ARG A 206 -11.07 -23.91 18.83
N LYS A 207 -11.33 -22.62 18.63
CA LYS A 207 -12.34 -21.78 19.31
C LYS A 207 -12.12 -21.60 20.82
N ASP A 208 -10.92 -21.91 21.33
CA ASP A 208 -10.57 -21.67 22.73
C ASP A 208 -9.95 -20.27 22.91
N THR A 209 -10.79 -19.25 22.69
CA THR A 209 -10.36 -17.84 22.67
C THR A 209 -9.83 -17.36 24.02
N VAL A 210 -10.35 -17.90 25.12
CA VAL A 210 -9.96 -17.51 26.49
C VAL A 210 -8.58 -18.03 26.83
N ASN A 211 -8.27 -19.29 26.50
CA ASN A 211 -6.94 -19.85 26.74
C ASN A 211 -5.89 -19.23 25.82
N ALA A 212 -6.24 -18.99 24.55
CA ALA A 212 -5.37 -18.28 23.63
C ALA A 212 -5.04 -16.86 24.11
N GLN A 213 -6.03 -16.10 24.59
CA GLN A 213 -5.82 -14.78 25.20
C GLN A 213 -4.94 -14.87 26.46
N SER A 214 -5.20 -15.83 27.35
CA SER A 214 -4.41 -16.02 28.56
C SER A 214 -2.94 -16.33 28.25
N MET A 215 -2.67 -17.22 27.29
CA MET A 215 -1.29 -17.55 26.90
C MET A 215 -0.59 -16.35 26.27
N VAL A 216 -1.27 -15.55 25.45
CA VAL A 216 -0.65 -14.36 24.85
C VAL A 216 -0.37 -13.27 25.89
N ILE A 217 -1.28 -13.08 26.86
CA ILE A 217 -1.08 -12.12 27.96
C ILE A 217 0.07 -12.58 28.89
N GLU A 218 0.22 -13.89 29.11
CA GLU A 218 1.30 -14.46 29.90
C GLU A 218 2.66 -14.35 29.19
N LEU A 219 2.69 -14.52 27.86
CA LEU A 219 3.91 -14.42 27.04
C LEU A 219 4.34 -12.97 26.79
N PHE A 220 3.39 -12.06 26.64
CA PHE A 220 3.61 -10.65 26.36
C PHE A 220 2.83 -9.77 27.32
N PRO A 221 3.26 -9.66 28.59
CA PRO A 221 2.58 -8.83 29.58
C PRO A 221 2.57 -7.35 29.14
N SER A 222 1.47 -6.65 29.43
CA SER A 222 1.23 -5.26 29.02
C SER A 222 2.11 -4.21 29.72
N ASN A 223 3.09 -4.63 30.55
CA ASN A 223 3.82 -3.76 31.47
C ASN A 223 5.36 -3.84 31.35
N THR A 224 5.93 -4.44 30.30
CA THR A 224 7.40 -4.50 30.13
C THR A 224 7.85 -3.82 28.85
N ASP A 225 8.77 -2.85 29.03
CA ASP A 225 9.75 -2.23 28.12
C ASP A 225 9.56 -2.33 26.59
N LEU A 226 9.87 -1.23 25.88
CA LEU A 226 9.91 -1.07 24.41
C LEU A 226 10.54 -2.26 23.64
N ASP A 227 11.44 -3.02 24.27
CA ASP A 227 12.09 -4.19 23.71
C ASP A 227 11.13 -5.40 23.57
N SER A 228 10.13 -5.53 24.43
CA SER A 228 9.12 -6.61 24.39
C SER A 228 8.19 -6.46 23.18
N ASP A 229 7.89 -5.22 22.78
CA ASP A 229 7.05 -4.92 21.63
C ASP A 229 7.81 -5.14 20.31
N ALA A 230 9.13 -4.90 20.27
CA ALA A 230 9.98 -5.26 19.13
C ALA A 230 10.13 -6.78 18.93
N GLU A 231 10.22 -7.54 20.03
CA GLU A 231 10.21 -9.01 19.99
C GLU A 231 8.85 -9.57 19.55
N LEU A 232 7.76 -8.96 20.00
CA LEU A 232 6.40 -9.28 19.56
C LEU A 232 6.23 -9.00 18.06
N ASP A 233 6.65 -7.84 17.58
CA ASP A 233 6.67 -7.49 16.16
C ASP A 233 7.44 -8.53 15.35
N ARG A 234 8.62 -8.96 15.82
CA ARG A 234 9.42 -10.01 15.17
C ARG A 234 8.73 -11.38 15.16
N ALA A 235 8.09 -11.77 16.25
CA ALA A 235 7.36 -13.05 16.31
C ALA A 235 6.12 -13.05 15.39
N VAL A 236 5.35 -11.95 15.38
CA VAL A 236 4.18 -11.79 14.51
C VAL A 236 4.57 -11.77 13.04
N THR A 237 5.63 -11.04 12.70
CA THR A 237 6.14 -11.02 11.33
C THR A 237 6.64 -12.39 10.88
N GLN A 238 7.42 -13.10 11.72
CA GLN A 238 7.89 -14.45 11.40
C GLN A 238 6.73 -15.41 11.17
N ILE A 239 5.69 -15.40 12.02
CA ILE A 239 4.49 -16.24 11.82
C ILE A 239 3.79 -15.89 10.52
N SER A 240 3.69 -14.60 10.19
CA SER A 240 3.07 -14.19 8.93
C SER A 240 3.86 -14.64 7.70
N VAL A 241 5.20 -14.63 7.75
CA VAL A 241 6.05 -15.16 6.68
C VAL A 241 5.90 -16.67 6.59
N ASP A 242 6.00 -17.38 7.72
CA ASP A 242 5.85 -18.83 7.78
C ASP A 242 4.51 -19.28 7.20
N LEU A 243 3.42 -18.57 7.49
CA LEU A 243 2.08 -18.90 6.98
C LEU A 243 1.93 -18.70 5.47
N ILE A 244 2.66 -17.72 4.92
CA ILE A 244 2.60 -17.36 3.50
C ILE A 244 3.53 -18.23 2.68
N ASP A 245 4.67 -18.61 3.26
CA ASP A 245 5.68 -19.45 2.62
C ASP A 245 5.53 -20.95 2.98
N ASP A 246 4.45 -21.31 3.67
CA ASP A 246 4.23 -22.70 4.13
C ASP A 246 4.09 -23.69 2.97
N TYR A 247 4.48 -24.94 3.24
CA TYR A 247 4.29 -26.05 2.32
C TYR A 247 2.83 -26.52 2.37
N PRO A 248 2.25 -26.94 1.24
CA PRO A 248 0.90 -27.48 1.23
C PRO A 248 0.91 -28.88 1.84
N ALA A 249 0.38 -29.04 3.05
CA ALA A 249 0.24 -30.36 3.69
C ALA A 249 -0.71 -31.29 2.92
N SER A 250 -1.65 -30.74 2.14
CA SER A 250 -2.57 -31.50 1.29
C SER A 250 -1.90 -32.13 0.06
N ASP A 251 -0.68 -31.73 -0.31
CA ASP A 251 0.02 -32.25 -1.49
C ASP A 251 1.09 -33.28 -1.10
N PRO A 252 0.85 -34.58 -1.35
CA PRO A 252 1.77 -35.65 -0.97
C PRO A 252 3.11 -35.58 -1.72
N ARG A 253 3.24 -34.79 -2.81
CA ARG A 253 4.52 -34.58 -3.51
C ARG A 253 5.56 -33.84 -2.66
N TRP A 254 5.12 -33.13 -1.63
CA TRP A 254 5.99 -32.43 -0.68
C TRP A 254 6.44 -33.31 0.49
N ALA A 255 5.81 -34.47 0.69
CA ALA A 255 6.29 -35.46 1.64
C ALA A 255 7.43 -36.27 0.98
N GLU A 256 8.61 -36.29 1.59
CA GLU A 256 9.82 -37.02 1.12
C GLU A 256 9.64 -38.56 0.97
N SER A 257 8.42 -39.09 1.06
CA SER A 257 8.11 -40.52 1.17
C SER A 257 7.26 -41.10 0.03
N VAL A 258 7.10 -40.41 -1.11
CA VAL A 258 6.37 -40.97 -2.26
C VAL A 258 7.34 -41.49 -3.35
N PRO A 259 7.33 -42.80 -3.67
CA PRO A 259 8.16 -43.38 -4.73
C PRO A 259 7.88 -42.81 -6.13
N GLU A 260 8.94 -42.75 -6.95
CA GLU A 260 9.09 -42.06 -8.25
C GLU A 260 8.15 -42.47 -9.41
N GLU A 261 7.12 -43.29 -9.21
CA GLU A 261 6.28 -43.81 -10.30
C GLU A 261 4.81 -43.37 -10.21
N ALA A 262 4.55 -42.09 -10.48
CA ALA A 262 3.21 -41.64 -10.87
C ALA A 262 3.30 -40.50 -11.90
N ALA A 263 3.66 -40.86 -13.12
CA ALA A 263 3.52 -39.98 -14.27
C ALA A 263 2.02 -39.71 -14.54
N GLY A 264 1.60 -38.46 -14.37
CA GLY A 264 0.34 -37.95 -14.94
C GLY A 264 -0.72 -37.48 -13.95
N PHE A 265 -0.43 -36.44 -13.16
CA PHE A 265 -1.50 -35.64 -12.54
C PHE A 265 -1.69 -34.34 -13.33
N SER A 266 -2.72 -34.32 -14.18
CA SER A 266 -3.20 -33.12 -14.90
C SER A 266 -3.85 -32.06 -13.99
N ASN A 267 -3.78 -32.22 -12.66
CA ASN A 267 -4.53 -31.42 -11.67
C ASN A 267 -3.66 -30.41 -10.89
N THR A 268 -2.37 -30.29 -11.20
CA THR A 268 -1.43 -29.38 -10.50
C THR A 268 -1.91 -27.93 -10.45
N SER A 269 -2.59 -27.47 -11.51
CA SER A 269 -3.10 -26.10 -11.61
C SER A 269 -4.30 -25.79 -10.69
N LEU A 270 -5.09 -26.78 -10.30
CA LEU A 270 -6.21 -26.58 -9.35
C LEU A 270 -5.71 -26.61 -7.90
N ILE A 271 -4.73 -27.48 -7.63
CA ILE A 271 -4.10 -27.65 -6.31
C ILE A 271 -3.43 -26.35 -5.87
N LEU A 272 -2.64 -25.71 -6.76
CA LEU A 272 -1.97 -24.44 -6.44
C LEU A 272 -2.93 -23.28 -6.16
N LEU A 273 -4.08 -23.23 -6.82
CA LEU A 273 -5.07 -22.17 -6.57
C LEU A 273 -5.74 -22.35 -5.23
N HIS A 274 -6.16 -23.58 -4.93
CA HIS A 274 -6.74 -23.90 -3.63
C HIS A 274 -5.75 -23.62 -2.50
N GLN A 275 -4.48 -23.98 -2.69
CA GLN A 275 -3.40 -23.67 -1.76
C GLN A 275 -3.27 -22.16 -1.51
N LEU A 276 -3.25 -21.32 -2.55
CA LEU A 276 -3.15 -19.86 -2.39
C LEU A 276 -4.41 -19.28 -1.72
N GLU A 277 -5.59 -19.82 -2.02
CA GLU A 277 -6.84 -19.44 -1.35
C GLU A 277 -6.82 -19.80 0.14
N ASP A 278 -6.32 -20.98 0.48
CA ASP A 278 -6.25 -21.43 1.88
C ASP A 278 -5.20 -20.65 2.66
N LYS A 279 -4.05 -20.32 2.05
CA LYS A 279 -3.09 -19.36 2.61
C LYS A 279 -3.74 -17.99 2.87
N THR A 280 -4.59 -17.52 1.94
CA THR A 280 -5.31 -16.25 2.09
C THR A 280 -6.31 -16.29 3.25
N LYS A 281 -7.06 -17.40 3.40
CA LYS A 281 -7.97 -17.60 4.54
C LYS A 281 -7.20 -17.67 5.85
N ALA A 282 -6.14 -18.45 5.89
CA ALA A 282 -5.29 -18.60 7.07
C ALA A 282 -4.73 -17.26 7.54
N HIS A 283 -4.17 -16.47 6.61
CA HIS A 283 -3.69 -15.13 6.92
C HIS A 283 -4.82 -14.23 7.41
N SER A 284 -6.03 -14.33 6.84
CA SER A 284 -7.18 -13.55 7.32
C SER A 284 -7.61 -13.93 8.75
N PHE A 285 -7.58 -15.21 9.10
CA PHE A 285 -7.85 -15.67 10.47
C PHE A 285 -6.75 -15.26 11.44
N PHE A 286 -5.50 -15.22 10.99
CA PHE A 286 -4.40 -14.70 11.79
C PHE A 286 -4.58 -13.21 12.12
N ILE A 287 -5.02 -12.39 11.15
CA ILE A 287 -5.34 -10.98 11.43
C ILE A 287 -6.53 -10.85 12.39
N GLU A 288 -7.57 -11.67 12.22
CA GLU A 288 -8.70 -11.69 13.15
C GLU A 288 -8.28 -12.09 14.57
N PHE A 289 -7.42 -13.09 14.70
CA PHE A 289 -6.79 -13.48 15.97
C PHE A 289 -6.06 -12.30 16.62
N LEU A 290 -5.22 -11.57 15.86
CA LEU A 290 -4.48 -10.42 16.41
C LEU A 290 -5.41 -9.31 16.91
N HIS A 291 -6.54 -9.07 16.23
CA HIS A 291 -7.56 -8.12 16.69
C HIS A 291 -8.28 -8.64 17.94
N GLN A 292 -8.72 -9.90 17.97
CA GLN A 292 -9.48 -10.47 19.09
C GLN A 292 -8.64 -10.62 20.38
N VAL A 293 -7.33 -10.80 20.24
CA VAL A 293 -6.41 -10.85 21.39
C VAL A 293 -5.91 -9.45 21.81
N GLY A 294 -6.19 -8.41 21.01
CA GLY A 294 -5.80 -7.03 21.32
C GLY A 294 -4.30 -6.75 21.16
N VAL A 295 -3.58 -7.63 20.46
CA VAL A 295 -2.14 -7.49 20.15
C VAL A 295 -1.92 -6.50 19.02
N PHE A 296 -2.91 -6.35 18.13
CA PHE A 296 -2.80 -5.52 16.93
C PHE A 296 -2.48 -4.04 17.22
N GLU A 297 -3.02 -3.49 18.31
CA GLU A 297 -2.80 -2.09 18.72
C GLU A 297 -1.39 -1.87 19.32
N ARG A 298 -0.69 -2.95 19.72
CA ARG A 298 0.66 -2.90 20.30
C ARG A 298 1.78 -3.04 19.26
N LEU A 299 1.43 -3.30 18.00
CA LEU A 299 2.41 -3.50 16.94
C LEU A 299 3.11 -2.18 16.60
N GLY A 300 4.44 -2.20 16.63
CA GLY A 300 5.30 -1.05 16.35
C GLY A 300 5.83 -1.09 14.93
N SER A 301 7.15 -1.26 14.81
CA SER A 301 7.86 -1.20 13.53
C SER A 301 8.90 -2.29 13.41
N PHE A 302 8.97 -2.91 12.23
CA PHE A 302 9.93 -3.94 11.88
C PHE A 302 10.78 -3.49 10.68
N PRO A 303 12.10 -3.74 10.66
CA PRO A 303 12.95 -3.39 9.52
C PRO A 303 12.66 -4.30 8.32
N VAL A 304 12.12 -3.73 7.24
CA VAL A 304 11.84 -4.40 5.98
C VAL A 304 12.65 -3.71 4.89
N ARG A 305 13.43 -4.47 4.11
CA ARG A 305 14.26 -3.93 3.01
C ARG A 305 15.25 -2.83 3.47
N GLY A 306 15.74 -2.92 4.72
CA GLY A 306 16.71 -1.98 5.29
C GLY A 306 16.12 -0.69 5.85
N MET A 307 14.80 -0.51 5.81
CA MET A 307 14.09 0.64 6.37
C MET A 307 13.07 0.17 7.44
N PRO A 308 12.85 0.92 8.53
CA PRO A 308 11.80 0.60 9.48
C PRO A 308 10.42 0.78 8.81
N MET A 309 9.55 -0.20 8.96
CA MET A 309 8.19 -0.18 8.42
C MET A 309 7.21 -0.63 9.50
N ALA A 310 6.04 -0.01 9.58
CA ALA A 310 5.03 -0.42 10.56
C ALA A 310 4.63 -1.89 10.32
N THR A 311 4.68 -2.71 11.38
CA THR A 311 4.42 -4.16 11.28
C THR A 311 3.03 -4.46 10.71
N ARG A 312 2.03 -3.64 11.07
CA ARG A 312 0.65 -3.69 10.54
C ARG A 312 0.59 -3.54 9.01
N LEU A 313 1.43 -2.67 8.46
CA LEU A 313 1.48 -2.42 7.02
C LEU A 313 2.21 -3.56 6.31
N LEU A 314 3.21 -4.18 6.93
CA LEU A 314 3.86 -5.37 6.40
C LEU A 314 2.88 -6.56 6.30
N LEU A 315 2.05 -6.77 7.32
CA LEU A 315 0.97 -7.76 7.27
C LEU A 315 -0.03 -7.47 6.13
N CYS A 316 -0.26 -6.19 5.82
CA CYS A 316 -1.03 -5.81 4.64
C CYS A 316 -0.28 -6.14 3.33
N GLU A 317 1.02 -5.86 3.22
CA GLU A 317 1.83 -6.23 2.03
C GLU A 317 1.80 -7.73 1.75
N HIS A 318 1.89 -8.52 2.81
CA HIS A 318 1.81 -9.98 2.78
C HIS A 318 0.48 -10.47 2.17
N ALA A 319 -0.64 -9.91 2.60
CA ALA A 319 -1.94 -10.24 2.03
C ALA A 319 -2.11 -9.72 0.58
N GLU A 320 -1.54 -8.56 0.26
CA GLU A 320 -1.51 -8.02 -1.11
C GLU A 320 -0.70 -8.92 -2.05
N LYS A 321 0.44 -9.46 -1.58
CA LYS A 321 1.26 -10.41 -2.34
C LYS A 321 0.51 -11.71 -2.61
N LEU A 322 -0.24 -12.23 -1.63
CA LEU A 322 -1.13 -13.39 -1.84
C LEU A 322 -2.20 -13.10 -2.90
N ALA A 323 -2.86 -11.94 -2.85
CA ALA A 323 -3.84 -11.55 -3.87
C ALA A 323 -3.21 -11.44 -5.27
N ALA A 324 -2.01 -10.86 -5.36
CA ALA A 324 -1.25 -10.78 -6.60
C ALA A 324 -0.81 -12.17 -7.11
N ALA A 325 -0.44 -13.09 -6.21
CA ALA A 325 -0.08 -14.47 -6.53
C ALA A 325 -1.21 -15.22 -7.23
N ILE A 326 -2.45 -15.09 -6.71
CA ILE A 326 -3.64 -15.72 -7.27
C ILE A 326 -3.87 -15.24 -8.71
N VAL A 327 -3.70 -13.94 -8.95
CA VAL A 327 -3.83 -13.35 -10.29
C VAL A 327 -2.72 -13.82 -11.23
N LEU A 328 -1.47 -13.85 -10.78
CA LEU A 328 -0.35 -14.40 -11.54
C LEU A 328 -0.62 -15.86 -11.94
N LYS A 329 -1.14 -16.67 -11.01
CA LYS A 329 -1.52 -18.06 -11.26
C LYS A 329 -2.64 -18.19 -12.29
N ASN A 330 -3.62 -17.28 -12.27
CA ASN A 330 -4.68 -17.27 -13.28
C ASN A 330 -4.12 -16.96 -14.67
N HIS A 331 -3.14 -16.06 -14.77
CA HIS A 331 -2.43 -15.79 -16.01
C HIS A 331 -1.51 -16.94 -16.45
N HIS A 332 -0.86 -17.63 -15.51
CA HIS A 332 -0.09 -18.84 -15.79
C HIS A 332 -0.92 -19.92 -16.50
N SER A 333 -2.20 -20.08 -16.13
CA SER A 333 -3.10 -21.02 -16.80
C SER A 333 -3.42 -20.65 -18.26
N ARG A 334 -3.29 -19.37 -18.62
CA ARG A 334 -3.59 -18.84 -19.97
C ARG A 334 -2.34 -18.72 -20.84
N LEU A 335 -1.19 -18.42 -20.22
CA LEU A 335 0.09 -18.13 -20.87
C LEU A 335 1.24 -18.89 -20.15
N PRO A 336 1.24 -20.24 -20.21
CA PRO A 336 2.18 -21.04 -19.43
C PRO A 336 3.63 -20.85 -19.87
N ASP A 337 3.90 -20.72 -21.17
CA ASP A 337 5.28 -20.67 -21.70
C ASP A 337 6.05 -19.43 -21.22
N LEU A 338 5.42 -18.26 -21.31
CA LEU A 338 6.00 -16.98 -20.88
C LEU A 338 6.23 -16.95 -19.36
N VAL A 339 5.24 -17.39 -18.59
CA VAL A 339 5.32 -17.33 -17.12
C VAL A 339 6.30 -18.38 -16.58
N ASN A 340 6.34 -19.58 -17.15
CA ASN A 340 7.31 -20.61 -16.75
C ASN A 340 8.76 -20.19 -17.04
N ALA A 341 9.02 -19.54 -18.18
CA ALA A 341 10.35 -19.00 -18.50
C ALA A 341 10.78 -17.95 -17.47
N ALA A 342 9.90 -16.99 -17.16
CA ALA A 342 10.17 -15.97 -16.15
C ALA A 342 10.38 -16.56 -14.73
N ILE A 343 9.62 -17.60 -14.37
CA ILE A 343 9.81 -18.33 -13.10
C ILE A 343 11.17 -19.02 -13.06
N LEU A 344 11.61 -19.64 -14.16
CA LEU A 344 12.93 -20.28 -14.23
C LEU A 344 14.06 -19.25 -14.08
N ILE A 345 13.97 -18.08 -14.70
CA ILE A 345 14.93 -16.99 -14.45
C ILE A 345 14.93 -16.58 -12.98
N ALA A 346 13.74 -16.43 -12.38
CA ALA A 346 13.62 -16.05 -10.97
C ALA A 346 14.28 -17.07 -10.04
N LEU A 347 14.06 -18.38 -10.27
CA LEU A 347 14.65 -19.45 -9.48
C LEU A 347 16.16 -19.56 -9.67
N ASN A 348 16.65 -19.37 -10.90
CA ASN A 348 18.08 -19.34 -11.18
C ASN A 348 18.78 -18.18 -10.47
N LYS A 349 18.15 -17.00 -10.39
CA LYS A 349 18.67 -15.86 -9.62
C LYS A 349 18.68 -16.10 -8.11
N ARG A 350 17.82 -17.00 -7.62
CA ARG A 350 17.75 -17.40 -6.20
C ARG A 350 18.66 -18.58 -5.85
N GLU A 351 19.33 -19.19 -6.83
CA GLU A 351 20.13 -20.40 -6.66
C GLU A 351 19.34 -21.54 -5.98
N CYS A 352 18.04 -21.66 -6.28
CA CYS A 352 17.19 -22.72 -5.74
C CYS A 352 17.17 -23.94 -6.67
N ASP A 353 17.62 -25.09 -6.17
CA ASP A 353 17.50 -26.36 -6.88
C ASP A 353 16.04 -26.82 -6.87
N VAL A 354 15.51 -27.11 -8.06
CA VAL A 354 14.15 -27.66 -8.22
C VAL A 354 14.21 -29.18 -8.05
N PRO A 355 13.54 -29.77 -7.05
CA PRO A 355 13.48 -31.23 -6.91
C PRO A 355 12.83 -31.87 -8.14
N PRO A 356 13.28 -33.06 -8.60
CA PRO A 356 12.75 -33.71 -9.80
C PRO A 356 11.28 -34.12 -9.69
N SER A 357 10.72 -34.18 -8.48
CA SER A 357 9.31 -34.48 -8.19
C SER A 357 8.36 -33.27 -8.29
N LEU A 358 8.90 -32.05 -8.34
CA LEU A 358 8.14 -30.80 -8.30
C LEU A 358 8.36 -29.95 -9.55
N THR A 359 7.37 -29.13 -9.89
CA THR A 359 7.54 -28.16 -10.98
C THR A 359 8.20 -26.87 -10.45
N PRO A 360 8.94 -26.13 -11.31
CA PRO A 360 9.46 -24.81 -10.96
C PRO A 360 8.37 -23.85 -10.45
N ALA A 361 7.15 -23.97 -10.98
CA ALA A 361 6.00 -23.18 -10.52
C ALA A 361 5.59 -23.55 -9.09
N ASP A 362 5.62 -24.83 -8.71
CA ASP A 362 5.30 -25.28 -7.34
C ASP A 362 6.27 -24.66 -6.31
N VAL A 363 7.58 -24.58 -6.65
CA VAL A 363 8.60 -23.97 -5.78
C VAL A 363 8.44 -22.44 -5.71
N PHE A 364 8.10 -21.80 -6.82
CA PHE A 364 7.92 -20.34 -6.85
C PHE A 364 6.67 -19.88 -6.09
N PHE A 365 5.53 -20.57 -6.26
CA PHE A 365 4.29 -20.27 -5.54
C PHE A 365 4.30 -20.73 -4.07
N ARG A 366 5.33 -21.49 -3.66
CA ARG A 366 5.62 -21.70 -2.23
C ARG A 366 6.02 -20.37 -1.58
N GLU A 367 7.05 -19.70 -2.12
CA GLU A 367 7.63 -18.47 -1.57
C GLU A 367 6.91 -17.21 -2.07
N VAL A 368 5.67 -17.04 -1.61
CA VAL A 368 4.83 -15.90 -1.96
C VAL A 368 5.43 -14.58 -1.44
N SER A 369 6.24 -14.64 -0.37
CA SER A 369 6.93 -13.46 0.18
C SER A 369 7.85 -12.78 -0.83
N GLN A 370 8.38 -13.49 -1.83
CA GLN A 370 9.35 -12.98 -2.81
C GLN A 370 8.77 -12.80 -4.23
N ILE A 371 7.44 -12.74 -4.38
CA ILE A 371 6.80 -12.63 -5.70
C ILE A 371 7.26 -11.38 -6.48
N ASP A 372 7.73 -10.34 -5.80
CA ASP A 372 8.25 -9.11 -6.42
C ASP A 372 9.40 -9.35 -7.41
N SER A 373 10.18 -10.42 -7.26
CA SER A 373 11.26 -10.74 -8.21
C SER A 373 10.75 -11.10 -9.61
N ILE A 374 9.49 -11.51 -9.77
CA ILE A 374 8.94 -11.94 -11.06
C ILE A 374 8.85 -10.78 -12.06
N PHE A 375 8.66 -9.55 -11.59
CA PHE A 375 8.49 -8.39 -12.46
C PHE A 375 9.74 -8.13 -13.30
N GLU A 376 10.92 -8.14 -12.68
CA GLU A 376 12.19 -7.98 -13.41
C GLU A 376 12.46 -9.18 -14.34
N CYS A 377 12.07 -10.39 -13.94
CA CYS A 377 12.26 -11.59 -14.74
C CYS A 377 11.34 -11.62 -15.98
N LEU A 378 10.09 -11.18 -15.84
CA LEU A 378 9.16 -11.05 -16.98
C LEU A 378 9.68 -10.05 -18.01
N LEU A 379 10.27 -8.93 -17.57
CA LEU A 379 10.85 -7.93 -18.47
C LEU A 379 12.13 -8.42 -19.15
N GLU A 380 12.95 -9.21 -18.47
CA GLU A 380 14.13 -9.82 -19.08
C GLU A 380 13.76 -10.84 -20.15
N GLU A 381 12.76 -11.68 -19.90
CA GLU A 381 12.20 -12.59 -20.91
C GLU A 381 11.60 -11.81 -22.09
N GLU A 382 10.81 -10.78 -21.81
CA GLU A 382 10.27 -9.90 -22.85
C GLU A 382 11.39 -9.35 -23.72
N GLU A 383 12.42 -8.75 -23.13
CA GLU A 383 13.53 -8.18 -23.91
C GLU A 383 14.35 -9.21 -24.69
N GLN A 384 14.47 -10.44 -24.20
CA GLN A 384 15.11 -11.53 -24.94
C GLN A 384 14.28 -11.91 -26.16
N ILE A 385 12.98 -12.14 -25.96
CA ILE A 385 12.08 -12.50 -27.05
C ILE A 385 11.95 -11.37 -28.07
N LEU A 386 11.96 -10.11 -27.63
CA LEU A 386 11.93 -8.94 -28.52
C LEU A 386 13.19 -8.81 -29.38
N LYS A 387 14.35 -9.34 -28.94
CA LYS A 387 15.59 -9.37 -29.71
C LYS A 387 15.63 -10.52 -30.71
N ASP A 388 15.03 -11.65 -30.36
CA ASP A 388 15.08 -12.88 -31.15
C ASP A 388 14.00 -12.93 -32.24
N MET A 389 12.86 -12.29 -32.02
CA MET A 389 11.72 -12.29 -32.94
C MET A 389 11.77 -11.13 -33.96
N PRO A 390 11.37 -11.36 -35.23
CA PRO A 390 11.27 -10.31 -36.22
C PRO A 390 10.13 -9.33 -35.91
N ILE A 391 10.44 -8.04 -36.05
CA ILE A 391 9.62 -6.86 -35.73
C ILE A 391 8.20 -6.87 -36.36
N GLU A 392 8.02 -7.55 -37.49
CA GLU A 392 6.76 -7.51 -38.27
C GLU A 392 5.73 -8.58 -37.84
N SER A 393 6.03 -9.41 -36.84
CA SER A 393 5.09 -10.44 -36.37
C SER A 393 4.07 -9.85 -35.37
N VAL A 394 2.79 -10.12 -35.57
CA VAL A 394 1.71 -9.72 -34.63
C VAL A 394 1.94 -10.32 -33.24
N GLU A 395 2.57 -11.49 -33.18
CA GLU A 395 2.95 -12.20 -31.96
C GLU A 395 3.95 -11.41 -31.11
N TRP A 396 4.88 -10.67 -31.74
CA TRP A 396 5.86 -9.83 -31.06
C TRP A 396 5.20 -8.73 -30.20
N ALA A 397 4.22 -8.02 -30.75
CA ALA A 397 3.48 -7.01 -30.02
C ALA A 397 2.54 -7.62 -28.96
N GLN A 398 2.01 -8.81 -29.22
CA GLN A 398 1.11 -9.50 -28.30
C GLN A 398 1.84 -9.95 -27.02
N ILE A 399 3.12 -10.31 -27.09
CA ILE A 399 3.92 -10.66 -25.91
C ILE A 399 4.06 -9.47 -24.96
N VAL A 400 4.37 -8.28 -25.47
CA VAL A 400 4.41 -7.04 -24.66
C VAL A 400 3.06 -6.74 -24.01
N VAL A 401 1.98 -6.85 -24.79
CA VAL A 401 0.61 -6.65 -24.28
C VAL A 401 0.30 -7.66 -23.17
N ASN A 402 0.74 -8.91 -23.31
CA ASN A 402 0.54 -9.96 -22.32
C ASN A 402 1.34 -9.70 -21.04
N VAL A 403 2.62 -9.35 -21.13
CA VAL A 403 3.45 -8.98 -19.98
C VAL A 403 2.84 -7.78 -19.26
N ASN A 404 2.47 -6.74 -19.99
CA ASN A 404 1.81 -5.55 -19.41
C ASN A 404 0.51 -5.90 -18.68
N ASN A 405 -0.31 -6.79 -19.24
CA ASN A 405 -1.53 -7.24 -18.57
C ASN A 405 -1.23 -8.01 -17.28
N ILE A 406 -0.22 -8.88 -17.27
CA ILE A 406 0.18 -9.62 -16.05
C ILE A 406 0.61 -8.62 -14.96
N ILE A 407 1.52 -7.69 -15.29
CA ILE A 407 2.02 -6.70 -14.34
C ILE A 407 0.87 -5.80 -13.85
N LYS A 408 0.06 -5.29 -14.77
CA LYS A 408 -1.09 -4.44 -14.46
C LYS A 408 -2.07 -5.15 -13.55
N ASP A 409 -2.51 -6.36 -13.89
CA ASP A 409 -3.56 -7.06 -13.14
C ASP A 409 -3.05 -7.46 -11.74
N MET A 410 -1.79 -7.87 -11.60
CA MET A 410 -1.17 -8.13 -10.30
C MET A 410 -1.15 -6.88 -9.41
N LEU A 411 -0.72 -5.74 -9.94
CA LEU A 411 -0.67 -4.48 -9.19
C LEU A 411 -2.07 -3.96 -8.86
N GLN A 412 -3.02 -4.07 -9.79
CA GLN A 412 -4.41 -3.68 -9.55
C GLN A 412 -5.07 -4.54 -8.48
N ALA A 413 -4.83 -5.85 -8.45
CA ALA A 413 -5.34 -6.73 -7.40
C ALA A 413 -4.78 -6.37 -6.02
N ALA A 414 -3.48 -6.09 -5.94
CA ALA A 414 -2.84 -5.61 -4.71
C ALA A 414 -3.46 -4.28 -4.25
N CYS A 415 -3.61 -3.32 -5.16
CA CYS A 415 -4.24 -2.03 -4.86
C CYS A 415 -5.70 -2.19 -4.42
N GLN A 416 -6.51 -3.00 -5.11
CA GLN A 416 -7.91 -3.24 -4.75
C GLN A 416 -8.05 -3.87 -3.36
N TYR A 417 -7.17 -4.82 -3.03
CA TYR A 417 -7.12 -5.40 -1.69
C TYR A 417 -6.84 -4.33 -0.63
N ARG A 418 -5.82 -3.48 -0.85
CA ARG A 418 -5.49 -2.37 0.04
C ARG A 418 -6.67 -1.44 0.27
N HIS A 419 -7.38 -1.04 -0.79
CA HIS A 419 -8.52 -0.11 -0.68
C HIS A 419 -9.73 -0.74 0.01
N SER A 420 -10.04 -2.00 -0.29
CA SER A 420 -11.21 -2.69 0.29
C SER A 420 -11.02 -3.03 1.77
N ARG A 421 -9.79 -3.35 2.18
CA ARG A 421 -9.47 -3.78 3.55
C ARG A 421 -8.68 -2.75 4.36
N ALA A 422 -8.58 -1.51 3.86
CA ALA A 422 -7.85 -0.42 4.53
C ALA A 422 -8.31 -0.18 5.98
N SER A 423 -9.58 -0.43 6.31
CA SER A 423 -10.11 -0.25 7.67
C SER A 423 -9.60 -1.28 8.66
N LEU A 424 -9.32 -2.52 8.22
CA LEU A 424 -8.83 -3.59 9.09
C LEU A 424 -7.41 -3.31 9.58
N TYR A 425 -6.59 -2.65 8.76
CA TYR A 425 -5.19 -2.38 9.09
C TYR A 425 -4.96 -0.97 9.66
N LYS A 426 -6.03 -0.22 9.97
CA LYS A 426 -5.98 1.10 10.59
C LYS A 426 -6.23 1.00 12.09
N THR A 427 -5.25 1.44 12.86
CA THR A 427 -5.33 1.65 14.31
C THR A 427 -6.03 2.99 14.59
N GLY A 428 -6.82 3.07 15.66
CA GLY A 428 -7.66 4.25 15.97
C GLY A 428 -6.85 5.52 16.28
N GLU A 429 -5.74 5.39 17.00
CA GLU A 429 -4.78 6.47 17.24
C GLU A 429 -3.49 6.12 16.48
N LEU A 430 -3.08 6.98 15.55
CA LEU A 430 -1.78 6.84 14.89
C LEU A 430 -0.70 7.02 15.97
N PRO A 431 0.15 6.02 16.24
CA PRO A 431 1.25 6.22 17.16
C PRO A 431 2.12 7.37 16.64
N GLU A 432 2.59 8.22 17.55
CA GLU A 432 3.31 9.47 17.27
C GLU A 432 4.60 9.28 16.41
N GLN A 433 5.01 8.04 16.14
CA GLN A 433 6.21 7.64 15.40
C GLN A 433 5.96 6.47 14.41
N GLU A 434 5.04 6.59 13.45
CA GLU A 434 5.07 5.62 12.32
C GLU A 434 6.18 5.98 11.33
N PRO A 435 7.04 5.04 10.90
CA PRO A 435 8.12 5.32 9.96
C PRO A 435 7.63 5.53 8.51
N GLU A 436 8.54 5.97 7.62
CA GLU A 436 8.29 6.14 6.18
C GLU A 436 7.69 4.86 5.58
N TYR A 437 6.52 4.97 4.95
CA TYR A 437 5.81 3.84 4.34
C TYR A 437 6.03 3.83 2.84
N ILE A 438 6.77 2.82 2.37
CA ILE A 438 6.95 2.54 0.94
C ILE A 438 6.27 1.19 0.64
N PRO A 439 5.09 1.20 0.01
CA PRO A 439 4.42 -0.05 -0.35
C PRO A 439 5.30 -0.87 -1.29
N TRP A 440 5.20 -2.19 -1.23
CA TRP A 440 5.93 -3.09 -2.15
C TRP A 440 5.57 -2.83 -3.61
N THR A 441 4.34 -2.37 -3.91
CA THR A 441 3.90 -1.88 -5.22
C THR A 441 4.67 -0.65 -5.72
N ALA A 442 5.48 -0.03 -4.86
CA ALA A 442 6.34 1.10 -5.16
C ALA A 442 7.79 0.85 -4.72
N SER A 443 8.20 -0.42 -4.58
CA SER A 443 9.58 -0.78 -4.27
C SER A 443 10.55 -0.25 -5.32
N SER A 444 11.81 -0.05 -4.97
CA SER A 444 12.84 0.43 -5.90
C SER A 444 12.95 -0.45 -7.14
N GLY A 445 12.92 -1.78 -6.96
CA GLY A 445 12.91 -2.76 -8.06
C GLY A 445 11.68 -2.64 -8.95
N LEU A 446 10.48 -2.45 -8.39
CA LEU A 446 9.29 -2.29 -9.22
C LEU A 446 9.24 -0.94 -9.93
N ARG A 447 9.77 0.13 -9.31
CA ARG A 447 9.93 1.44 -9.96
C ARG A 447 10.88 1.36 -11.16
N THR A 448 11.98 0.62 -11.04
CA THR A 448 12.89 0.37 -12.16
C THR A 448 12.23 -0.46 -13.25
N ALA A 449 11.52 -1.53 -12.88
CA ALA A 449 10.76 -2.37 -13.80
C ALA A 449 9.74 -1.55 -14.62
N ILE A 450 8.90 -0.74 -13.97
CA ILE A 450 7.89 0.08 -14.66
C ILE A 450 8.56 1.13 -15.56
N THR A 451 9.64 1.77 -15.11
CA THR A 451 10.38 2.75 -15.92
C THR A 451 11.02 2.12 -17.15
N ARG A 452 11.60 0.92 -16.99
CA ARG A 452 12.16 0.11 -18.07
C ARG A 452 11.08 -0.26 -19.07
N GLN A 453 9.93 -0.73 -18.60
CA GLN A 453 8.82 -1.11 -19.46
C GLN A 453 8.21 0.07 -20.20
N HIS A 454 8.06 1.21 -19.54
CA HIS A 454 7.71 2.47 -20.18
C HIS A 454 8.68 2.84 -21.32
N GLY A 455 9.99 2.65 -21.09
CA GLY A 455 11.02 2.84 -22.11
C GLY A 455 10.90 1.88 -23.30
N VAL A 456 10.67 0.60 -23.05
CA VAL A 456 10.49 -0.44 -24.09
C VAL A 456 9.25 -0.14 -24.93
N ILE A 457 8.12 0.14 -24.29
CA ILE A 457 6.85 0.45 -24.96
C ILE A 457 7.01 1.65 -25.89
N LEU A 458 7.59 2.75 -25.41
CA LEU A 458 7.66 3.98 -26.19
C LEU A 458 8.69 3.93 -27.32
N LYS A 459 9.85 3.29 -27.10
CA LYS A 459 10.95 3.29 -28.06
C LYS A 459 10.82 2.19 -29.11
N VAL A 460 10.34 1.02 -28.71
CA VAL A 460 10.37 -0.18 -29.55
C VAL A 460 8.98 -0.47 -30.11
N VAL A 461 7.95 -0.48 -29.25
CA VAL A 461 6.63 -1.02 -29.60
C VAL A 461 5.72 0.03 -30.24
N TYR A 462 5.60 1.22 -29.65
CA TYR A 462 4.66 2.26 -30.11
C TYR A 462 4.87 2.71 -31.58
N PRO A 463 6.10 2.86 -32.10
CA PRO A 463 6.34 3.25 -33.49
C PRO A 463 5.86 2.21 -34.52
N GLN A 464 5.91 0.93 -34.16
CA GLN A 464 5.78 -0.20 -35.10
C GLN A 464 4.36 -0.79 -35.16
N VAL A 465 3.49 -0.42 -34.23
CA VAL A 465 2.21 -1.10 -33.96
C VAL A 465 0.99 -0.39 -34.59
N ASP A 466 -0.07 -1.12 -34.94
CA ASP A 466 -1.33 -0.60 -35.50
C ASP A 466 -2.14 0.28 -34.52
N SER A 467 -3.08 1.09 -35.02
CA SER A 467 -3.83 2.07 -34.18
C SER A 467 -4.62 1.43 -33.04
N ASN A 468 -5.19 0.23 -33.23
CA ASN A 468 -5.97 -0.47 -32.21
C ASN A 468 -5.09 -1.01 -31.08
N LEU A 469 -3.92 -1.55 -31.42
CA LEU A 469 -2.97 -2.02 -30.43
C LEU A 469 -2.28 -0.83 -29.73
N ARG A 470 -2.07 0.30 -30.41
CA ARG A 470 -1.58 1.54 -29.79
C ARG A 470 -2.52 2.05 -28.68
N SER A 471 -3.84 1.99 -28.86
CA SER A 471 -4.76 2.39 -27.79
C SER A 471 -4.71 1.42 -26.60
N VAL A 472 -4.65 0.11 -26.84
CA VAL A 472 -4.55 -0.91 -25.77
C VAL A 472 -3.26 -0.73 -24.98
N VAL A 473 -2.12 -0.60 -25.67
CA VAL A 473 -0.82 -0.40 -25.01
C VAL A 473 -0.76 0.94 -24.26
N ALA A 474 -1.38 2.00 -24.79
CA ALA A 474 -1.47 3.28 -24.09
C ALA A 474 -2.33 3.18 -22.81
N GLU A 475 -3.47 2.49 -22.85
CA GLU A 475 -4.31 2.25 -21.66
C GLU A 475 -3.59 1.41 -20.61
N GLN A 476 -2.85 0.38 -21.03
CA GLN A 476 -2.02 -0.43 -20.14
C GLN A 476 -0.90 0.40 -19.50
N LEU A 477 -0.20 1.20 -20.29
CA LEU A 477 0.85 2.07 -19.81
C LEU A 477 0.32 3.06 -18.78
N VAL A 478 -0.85 3.65 -19.04
CA VAL A 478 -1.53 4.55 -18.11
C VAL A 478 -1.85 3.87 -16.79
N ALA A 479 -2.32 2.62 -16.81
CA ALA A 479 -2.57 1.87 -15.59
C ALA A 479 -1.28 1.58 -14.80
N LEU A 480 -0.17 1.26 -15.48
CA LEU A 480 1.13 1.07 -14.81
C LEU A 480 1.66 2.38 -14.21
N LEU A 481 1.52 3.49 -14.94
CA LEU A 481 1.89 4.83 -14.46
C LEU A 481 1.03 5.27 -13.27
N ASP A 482 -0.26 4.93 -13.27
CA ASP A 482 -1.17 5.17 -12.16
C ASP A 482 -0.67 4.47 -10.89
N CYS A 483 -0.33 3.18 -10.98
CA CYS A 483 0.24 2.44 -9.84
C CYS A 483 1.58 3.04 -9.36
N PHE A 484 2.44 3.47 -10.30
CA PHE A 484 3.73 4.09 -9.98
C PHE A 484 3.57 5.41 -9.21
N LEU A 485 2.71 6.30 -9.72
CA LEU A 485 2.48 7.62 -9.13
C LEU A 485 1.72 7.52 -7.80
N ASP A 486 0.75 6.60 -7.67
CA ASP A 486 0.09 6.31 -6.38
C ASP A 486 1.10 5.84 -5.32
N GLY A 487 2.13 5.11 -5.73
CA GLY A 487 3.26 4.72 -4.88
C GLY A 487 4.01 5.90 -4.27
N TYR A 488 4.30 6.93 -5.07
CA TYR A 488 4.92 8.17 -4.58
C TYR A 488 3.98 8.98 -3.70
N VAL A 489 2.69 9.03 -4.03
CA VAL A 489 1.68 9.72 -3.19
C VAL A 489 1.57 9.06 -1.81
N ALA A 490 1.62 7.72 -1.75
CA ALA A 490 1.64 6.99 -0.47
C ALA A 490 2.90 7.32 0.35
N GLN A 491 4.06 7.39 -0.30
CA GLN A 491 5.31 7.78 0.33
C GLN A 491 5.24 9.22 0.86
N LEU A 492 4.81 10.18 0.05
CA LEU A 492 4.68 11.59 0.45
C LEU A 492 3.72 11.76 1.62
N LYS A 493 2.58 11.06 1.64
CA LYS A 493 1.63 11.09 2.78
C LYS A 493 2.23 10.56 4.08
N SER A 494 3.17 9.61 4.00
CA SER A 494 3.85 9.08 5.19
C SER A 494 4.94 10.02 5.71
N VAL A 495 5.55 10.80 4.83
CA VAL A 495 6.66 11.73 5.14
C VAL A 495 6.15 13.16 5.38
N ASP A 496 4.83 13.42 5.25
CA ASP A 496 4.18 14.72 5.51
C ASP A 496 4.14 15.03 7.02
N ARG A 497 5.33 15.23 7.59
CA ARG A 497 5.56 15.56 9.00
C ARG A 497 6.62 16.64 9.12
N LEU A 498 6.45 17.51 10.12
CA LEU A 498 7.35 18.64 10.39
C LEU A 498 8.81 18.21 10.68
N ALA A 499 9.04 16.99 11.16
CA ALA A 499 10.37 16.46 11.48
C ALA A 499 11.17 16.03 10.23
N ASP A 500 10.49 15.60 9.16
CA ASP A 500 11.10 14.98 7.97
C ASP A 500 11.04 15.90 6.74
N GLN A 501 10.96 17.20 6.94
CA GLN A 501 10.70 18.17 5.86
C GLN A 501 11.78 18.17 4.76
N GLU A 502 13.05 17.92 5.10
CA GLU A 502 14.12 17.75 4.12
C GLU A 502 13.90 16.51 3.25
N ARG A 503 13.53 15.38 3.88
CA ARG A 503 13.21 14.13 3.18
C ARG A 503 11.97 14.30 2.29
N TYR A 504 10.92 14.94 2.81
CA TYR A 504 9.72 15.29 2.05
C TYR A 504 10.09 16.09 0.79
N SER A 505 10.89 17.14 0.94
CA SER A 505 11.31 17.98 -0.20
C SER A 505 12.11 17.20 -1.24
N SER A 506 12.97 16.27 -0.82
CA SER A 506 13.74 15.43 -1.76
C SER A 506 12.83 14.49 -2.55
N VAL A 507 11.88 13.82 -1.88
CA VAL A 507 10.94 12.89 -2.52
C VAL A 507 9.95 13.65 -3.42
N GLU A 508 9.52 14.84 -3.02
CA GLU A 508 8.65 15.69 -3.82
C GLU A 508 9.34 16.14 -5.12
N MET A 509 10.61 16.54 -5.05
CA MET A 509 11.40 16.89 -6.23
C MET A 509 11.58 15.71 -7.18
N GLU A 510 11.92 14.53 -6.65
CA GLU A 510 12.00 13.30 -7.45
C GLU A 510 10.67 12.94 -8.09
N TYR A 511 9.57 13.05 -7.34
CA TYR A 511 8.22 12.78 -7.81
C TYR A 511 7.83 13.72 -8.95
N VAL A 512 8.04 15.03 -8.81
CA VAL A 512 7.72 16.02 -9.87
C VAL A 512 8.58 15.79 -11.11
N GLN A 513 9.87 15.50 -10.95
CA GLN A 513 10.75 15.19 -12.06
C GLN A 513 10.32 13.90 -12.80
N LYS A 514 10.05 12.82 -12.06
CA LYS A 514 9.64 11.54 -12.67
C LYS A 514 8.25 11.60 -13.27
N ARG A 515 7.30 12.30 -12.64
CA ARG A 515 5.96 12.52 -13.18
C ARG A 515 6.01 13.24 -14.53
N SER A 516 6.80 14.30 -14.63
CA SER A 516 6.97 15.03 -15.90
C SER A 516 7.70 14.20 -16.97
N GLU A 517 8.73 13.45 -16.59
CA GLU A 517 9.46 12.54 -17.48
C GLU A 517 8.55 11.45 -18.07
N LEU A 518 7.67 10.86 -17.26
CA LEU A 518 6.80 9.74 -17.66
C LEU A 518 5.55 10.19 -18.43
N LEU A 519 4.99 11.36 -18.12
CA LEU A 519 3.78 11.85 -18.77
C LEU A 519 4.07 12.63 -20.07
N SER A 520 5.24 13.26 -20.21
CA SER A 520 5.60 14.04 -21.41
C SER A 520 5.56 13.25 -22.74
N PRO A 521 5.93 11.95 -22.80
CA PRO A 521 5.84 11.18 -24.04
C PRO A 521 4.39 10.88 -24.44
N LEU A 522 3.47 10.68 -23.48
CA LEU A 522 2.05 10.49 -23.81
C LEU A 522 1.47 11.71 -24.53
N LEU A 523 1.93 12.90 -24.17
CA LEU A 523 1.56 14.16 -24.80
C LEU A 523 2.13 14.29 -26.22
N SER A 524 3.39 13.92 -26.44
CA SER A 524 4.01 13.98 -27.77
C SER A 524 3.41 12.96 -28.74
N LEU A 525 2.88 11.84 -28.22
CA LEU A 525 2.19 10.81 -28.99
C LEU A 525 0.72 11.14 -29.29
N GLY A 526 0.19 12.26 -28.78
CA GLY A 526 -1.16 12.75 -29.06
C GLY A 526 -2.28 12.08 -28.25
N GLN A 527 -1.96 11.30 -27.20
CA GLN A 527 -2.94 10.63 -26.33
C GLN A 527 -3.47 11.57 -25.24
N TYR A 528 -4.11 12.67 -25.66
CA TYR A 528 -4.50 13.77 -24.78
C TYR A 528 -5.50 13.38 -23.69
N GLN A 529 -6.46 12.49 -23.96
CA GLN A 529 -7.48 12.11 -22.98
C GLN A 529 -6.89 11.33 -21.81
N LEU A 530 -6.00 10.37 -22.10
CA LEU A 530 -5.33 9.55 -21.11
C LEU A 530 -4.32 10.37 -20.29
N ALA A 531 -3.54 11.23 -20.96
CA ALA A 531 -2.63 12.15 -20.28
C ALA A 531 -3.38 13.12 -19.36
N ALA A 532 -4.55 13.61 -19.77
CA ALA A 532 -5.37 14.49 -18.93
C ALA A 532 -5.90 13.77 -17.69
N ALA A 533 -6.37 12.52 -17.80
CA ALA A 533 -6.89 11.77 -16.67
C ALA A 533 -5.83 11.57 -15.57
N LEU A 534 -4.59 11.20 -15.97
CA LEU A 534 -3.48 11.08 -15.03
C LEU A 534 -3.06 12.44 -14.47
N ALA A 535 -2.91 13.46 -15.32
CA ALA A 535 -2.48 14.78 -14.88
C ALA A 535 -3.52 15.48 -13.98
N GLU A 536 -4.81 15.21 -14.17
CA GLU A 536 -5.88 15.64 -13.25
C GLU A 536 -5.79 14.91 -11.90
N LYS A 537 -5.60 13.58 -11.91
CA LYS A 537 -5.49 12.77 -10.68
C LYS A 537 -4.30 13.18 -9.82
N TYR A 538 -3.16 13.47 -10.45
CA TYR A 538 -1.90 13.80 -9.77
C TYR A 538 -1.59 15.30 -9.74
N CYS A 539 -2.54 16.15 -10.16
CA CYS A 539 -2.41 17.61 -10.19
C CYS A 539 -1.13 18.10 -10.92
N ASP A 540 -0.82 17.54 -12.09
CA ASP A 540 0.28 18.01 -12.94
C ASP A 540 -0.18 19.13 -13.89
N PHE A 541 -0.08 20.37 -13.41
CA PHE A 541 -0.54 21.54 -14.15
C PHE A 541 0.30 21.84 -15.40
N ASP A 542 1.60 21.53 -15.43
CA ASP A 542 2.44 21.83 -16.60
C ASP A 542 1.93 21.06 -17.83
N ILE A 543 1.66 19.77 -17.65
CA ILE A 543 1.20 18.89 -18.72
C ILE A 543 -0.23 19.23 -19.16
N LEU A 544 -1.10 19.54 -18.21
CA LEU A 544 -2.47 19.99 -18.52
C LEU A 544 -2.45 21.28 -19.36
N VAL A 545 -1.56 22.22 -19.04
CA VAL A 545 -1.41 23.48 -19.78
C VAL A 545 -0.82 23.24 -21.16
N GLN A 546 0.24 22.44 -21.25
CA GLN A 546 0.85 22.05 -22.54
C GLN A 546 -0.18 21.36 -23.44
N MET A 547 -1.01 20.47 -22.89
CA MET A 547 -2.09 19.81 -23.62
C MET A 547 -3.14 20.81 -24.11
N CYS A 548 -3.62 21.70 -23.23
CA CYS A 548 -4.64 22.68 -23.59
C CYS A 548 -4.13 23.64 -24.67
N GLU A 549 -2.84 23.97 -24.69
CA GLU A 549 -2.22 24.80 -25.72
C GLU A 549 -2.04 24.06 -27.06
N GLN A 550 -1.73 22.76 -27.05
CA GLN A 550 -1.64 21.97 -28.28
C GLN A 550 -3.01 21.70 -28.91
N THR A 551 -4.04 21.55 -28.09
CA THR A 551 -5.43 21.30 -28.51
C THR A 551 -6.26 22.58 -28.69
N ASP A 552 -5.69 23.75 -28.39
CA ASP A 552 -6.31 25.07 -28.32
C ASP A 552 -7.63 25.12 -27.52
N ASN A 553 -7.75 24.29 -26.48
CA ASN A 553 -8.96 24.17 -25.68
C ASN A 553 -8.96 25.15 -24.50
N GLN A 554 -9.26 26.42 -24.80
CA GLN A 554 -9.30 27.52 -23.82
C GLN A 554 -10.38 27.32 -22.73
N ALA A 555 -11.49 26.65 -23.05
CA ALA A 555 -12.57 26.40 -22.10
C ALA A 555 -12.15 25.42 -20.99
N ARG A 556 -11.39 24.38 -21.34
CA ARG A 556 -10.87 23.40 -20.36
C ARG A 556 -9.81 24.04 -19.45
N LEU A 557 -8.94 24.87 -20.03
CA LEU A 557 -7.94 25.63 -19.28
C LEU A 557 -8.59 26.56 -18.25
N GLN A 558 -9.65 27.29 -18.64
CA GLN A 558 -10.40 28.15 -17.73
C GLN A 558 -11.02 27.38 -16.56
N ARG A 559 -11.54 26.16 -16.80
CA ARG A 559 -12.05 25.31 -15.72
C ARG A 559 -10.95 24.93 -14.74
N TYR A 560 -9.77 24.53 -15.23
CA TYR A 560 -8.64 24.24 -14.34
C TYR A 560 -8.19 25.44 -13.53
N MET A 561 -8.13 26.63 -14.14
CA MET A 561 -7.80 27.87 -13.41
C MET A 561 -8.80 28.16 -12.29
N THR A 562 -10.09 27.90 -12.51
CA THR A 562 -11.12 28.10 -11.46
C THR A 562 -11.09 27.03 -10.37
N GLN A 563 -10.81 25.77 -10.73
CA GLN A 563 -10.79 24.65 -9.79
C GLN A 563 -9.53 24.66 -8.92
N PHE A 564 -8.41 25.14 -9.47
CA PHE A 564 -7.10 25.14 -8.81
C PHE A 564 -6.56 26.58 -8.71
N ALA A 565 -7.31 27.44 -8.02
CA ALA A 565 -7.02 28.87 -7.90
C ALA A 565 -5.62 29.17 -7.33
N ASP A 566 -5.14 28.37 -6.37
CA ASP A 566 -3.81 28.55 -5.77
C ASP A 566 -2.67 28.23 -6.76
N GLN A 567 -2.96 27.43 -7.78
CA GLN A 567 -2.02 26.99 -8.82
C GLN A 567 -2.11 27.84 -10.10
N ALA A 568 -2.97 28.85 -10.15
CA ALA A 568 -3.04 29.80 -11.27
C ALA A 568 -1.71 30.56 -11.48
N ASN A 569 -0.96 30.80 -10.39
CA ASN A 569 0.39 31.37 -10.45
C ASN A 569 1.36 30.52 -11.28
N PHE A 570 1.19 29.20 -11.29
CA PHE A 570 2.03 28.29 -12.07
C PHE A 570 1.83 28.50 -13.57
N LEU A 571 0.58 28.67 -14.00
CA LEU A 571 0.28 28.97 -15.40
C LEU A 571 0.86 30.31 -15.85
N PHE A 572 0.81 31.33 -15.01
CA PHE A 572 1.40 32.63 -15.35
C PHE A 572 2.92 32.53 -15.50
N ARG A 573 3.60 31.77 -14.63
CA ARG A 573 5.03 31.43 -14.79
C ARG A 573 5.29 30.70 -16.11
N TRP A 574 4.49 29.70 -16.43
CA TRP A 574 4.61 28.95 -17.67
C TRP A 574 4.48 29.84 -18.92
N TYR A 575 3.49 30.73 -18.95
CA TYR A 575 3.30 31.68 -20.06
C TYR A 575 4.48 32.66 -20.19
N LEU A 576 5.08 33.08 -19.08
CA LEU A 576 6.29 33.92 -19.09
C LEU A 576 7.50 33.17 -19.64
N GLU A 577 7.75 31.95 -19.17
CA GLU A 577 8.87 31.11 -19.60
C GLU A 577 8.81 30.76 -21.10
N LYS A 578 7.60 30.47 -21.62
CA LYS A 578 7.39 30.21 -23.05
C LYS A 578 7.30 31.48 -23.90
N GLY A 579 7.41 32.67 -23.30
CA GLY A 579 7.39 33.96 -24.00
C GLY A 579 6.02 34.35 -24.59
N LYS A 580 4.93 33.68 -24.19
CA LYS A 580 3.56 33.89 -24.70
C LYS A 580 2.84 35.03 -23.96
N ARG A 581 3.48 36.21 -23.92
CA ARG A 581 2.99 37.39 -23.17
C ARG A 581 1.64 37.92 -23.66
N GLY A 582 1.34 37.79 -24.95
CA GLY A 582 0.05 38.19 -25.52
C GLY A 582 -1.13 37.40 -24.93
N LYS A 583 -0.98 36.08 -24.80
CA LYS A 583 -2.00 35.19 -24.21
C LYS A 583 -2.14 35.38 -22.69
N LEU A 584 -1.07 35.79 -22.01
CA LEU A 584 -1.11 36.15 -20.59
C LEU A 584 -1.99 37.38 -20.35
N LEU A 585 -1.89 38.39 -21.22
CA LEU A 585 -2.62 39.65 -21.07
C LEU A 585 -4.06 39.58 -21.60
N SER A 586 -4.39 38.62 -22.46
CA SER A 586 -5.74 38.41 -23.00
C SER A 586 -6.63 37.51 -22.14
N GLN A 587 -6.29 37.28 -20.86
CA GLN A 587 -7.06 36.41 -19.97
C GLN A 587 -8.42 37.02 -19.60
N PRO A 588 -9.42 36.20 -19.23
CA PRO A 588 -10.74 36.68 -18.86
C PRO A 588 -10.71 37.56 -17.59
N ILE A 589 -11.60 38.55 -17.52
CA ILE A 589 -11.72 39.55 -16.44
C ILE A 589 -11.73 38.93 -15.04
N ALA A 590 -12.33 37.74 -14.87
CA ALA A 590 -12.40 37.02 -13.60
C ALA A 590 -11.02 36.70 -12.98
N GLN A 591 -9.96 36.66 -13.79
CA GLN A 591 -8.61 36.25 -13.37
C GLN A 591 -7.64 37.44 -13.25
N HIS A 592 -8.08 38.66 -13.58
CA HIS A 592 -7.24 39.87 -13.51
C HIS A 592 -6.76 40.15 -12.08
N GLY A 593 -7.52 39.77 -11.05
CA GLY A 593 -7.09 39.93 -9.66
C GLY A 593 -5.88 39.05 -9.29
N GLN A 594 -5.91 37.77 -9.68
CA GLN A 594 -4.81 36.84 -9.47
C GLN A 594 -3.59 37.21 -10.32
N LEU A 595 -3.83 37.57 -11.59
CA LEU A 595 -2.78 38.03 -12.50
C LEU A 595 -2.11 39.32 -12.00
N ALA A 596 -2.88 40.28 -11.45
CA ALA A 596 -2.33 41.49 -10.84
C ALA A 596 -1.43 41.17 -9.64
N SER A 597 -1.84 40.25 -8.76
CA SER A 597 -1.01 39.84 -7.62
C SER A 597 0.29 39.16 -8.06
N PHE A 598 0.23 38.35 -9.11
CA PHE A 598 1.40 37.69 -9.68
C PHE A 598 2.35 38.69 -10.37
N LEU A 599 1.80 39.64 -11.13
CA LEU A 599 2.57 40.64 -11.87
C LEU A 599 3.21 41.71 -10.96
N GLN A 600 2.81 41.85 -9.69
CA GLN A 600 3.52 42.71 -8.73
C GLN A 600 4.99 42.30 -8.58
N ALA A 601 5.31 41.01 -8.66
CA ALA A 601 6.69 40.53 -8.66
C ALA A 601 7.44 40.81 -9.99
N HIS A 602 6.71 41.19 -11.05
CA HIS A 602 7.22 41.44 -12.39
C HIS A 602 6.80 42.84 -12.89
N GLU A 603 7.33 43.88 -12.24
CA GLU A 603 6.98 45.30 -12.49
C GLU A 603 7.06 45.72 -13.97
N HIS A 604 8.00 45.18 -14.74
CA HIS A 604 8.18 45.49 -16.16
C HIS A 604 6.99 45.11 -17.07
N LEU A 605 6.08 44.25 -16.60
CA LEU A 605 4.89 43.79 -17.34
C LEU A 605 3.57 44.24 -16.69
N SER A 606 3.59 44.68 -15.43
CA SER A 606 2.36 45.05 -14.72
C SER A 606 1.65 46.23 -15.37
N TRP A 607 2.38 47.23 -15.88
CA TRP A 607 1.78 48.40 -16.53
C TRP A 607 0.95 48.05 -17.78
N LEU A 608 1.31 46.99 -18.52
CA LEU A 608 0.53 46.52 -19.67
C LEU A 608 -0.81 45.93 -19.24
N HIS A 609 -0.81 45.16 -18.15
CA HIS A 609 -2.02 44.60 -17.58
C HIS A 609 -2.92 45.68 -16.97
N ASP A 610 -2.32 46.67 -16.32
CA ASP A 610 -3.05 47.78 -15.72
C ASP A 610 -3.75 48.65 -16.77
N ILE A 611 -3.11 48.89 -17.93
CA ILE A 611 -3.76 49.55 -19.07
C ILE A 611 -4.93 48.72 -19.61
N ASN A 612 -4.75 47.41 -19.77
CA ASN A 612 -5.83 46.53 -20.23
C ASN A 612 -7.01 46.48 -19.23
N SER A 613 -6.72 46.59 -17.93
CA SER A 613 -7.70 46.59 -16.85
C SER A 613 -8.33 47.97 -16.61
N GLN A 614 -7.97 48.98 -17.40
CA GLN A 614 -8.34 50.40 -17.23
C GLN A 614 -7.87 51.07 -15.92
N ASP A 615 -6.97 50.43 -15.17
CA ASP A 615 -6.34 50.98 -13.96
C ASP A 615 -5.16 51.91 -14.33
N LEU A 616 -5.45 52.98 -15.07
CA LEU A 616 -4.42 53.88 -15.62
C LEU A 616 -3.58 54.60 -14.55
N GLN A 617 -4.15 54.82 -13.36
CA GLN A 617 -3.43 55.41 -12.23
C GLN A 617 -2.30 54.51 -11.72
N LYS A 618 -2.53 53.18 -11.66
CA LYS A 618 -1.49 52.21 -11.29
C LYS A 618 -0.45 52.08 -12.39
N ALA A 619 -0.90 52.04 -13.65
CA ALA A 619 -0.01 52.01 -14.81
C ALA A 619 0.95 53.21 -14.83
N HIS A 620 0.46 54.42 -14.56
CA HIS A 620 1.28 55.63 -14.42
C HIS A 620 2.36 55.46 -13.35
N ARG A 621 1.99 55.01 -12.13
CA ARG A 621 2.93 54.79 -11.02
C ARG A 621 4.01 53.77 -11.38
N THR A 622 3.63 52.61 -11.91
CA THR A 622 4.59 51.59 -12.33
C THR A 622 5.51 52.11 -13.43
N LEU A 623 4.97 52.78 -14.46
CA LEU A 623 5.78 53.37 -15.53
C LEU A 623 6.77 54.42 -15.02
N GLN A 624 6.36 55.23 -14.04
CA GLN A 624 7.22 56.23 -13.39
C GLN A 624 8.34 55.55 -12.61
N THR A 625 8.04 54.49 -11.83
CA THR A 625 9.05 53.70 -11.12
C THR A 625 10.04 53.05 -12.10
N LEU A 626 9.55 52.43 -13.18
CA LEU A 626 10.40 51.82 -14.22
C LEU A 626 11.28 52.87 -14.92
N ALA A 627 10.75 54.06 -15.19
CA ALA A 627 11.53 55.16 -15.77
C ALA A 627 12.63 55.66 -14.82
N ASN A 628 12.36 55.71 -13.52
CA ASN A 628 13.34 56.09 -12.51
C ASN A 628 14.46 55.05 -12.39
N MET A 629 14.14 53.76 -12.44
CA MET A 629 15.12 52.67 -12.40
C MET A 629 15.92 52.51 -13.71
N GLU A 630 15.39 52.98 -14.84
CA GLU A 630 16.06 52.86 -16.13
C GLU A 630 17.26 53.84 -16.21
N THR A 631 18.46 53.27 -16.26
CA THR A 631 19.72 53.99 -16.44
C THR A 631 20.50 53.52 -17.67
N ARG A 632 20.10 52.39 -18.27
CA ARG A 632 20.86 51.69 -19.30
C ARG A 632 20.58 52.21 -20.71
N TYR A 633 19.32 52.57 -21.00
CA TYR A 633 18.93 53.05 -22.32
C TYR A 633 18.19 54.39 -22.24
N PHE A 634 18.78 55.45 -22.78
CA PHE A 634 18.19 56.78 -22.80
C PHE A 634 16.84 56.82 -23.54
N ALA A 635 16.77 56.23 -24.75
CA ALA A 635 15.54 56.18 -25.54
C ALA A 635 14.40 55.44 -24.80
N LYS A 636 14.74 54.39 -24.03
CA LYS A 636 13.76 53.64 -23.24
C LYS A 636 13.23 54.46 -22.08
N LYS A 637 14.09 55.18 -21.34
CA LYS A 637 13.66 56.07 -20.26
C LYS A 637 12.71 57.16 -20.76
N LYS A 638 13.05 57.81 -21.87
CA LYS A 638 12.19 58.81 -22.53
C LYS A 638 10.83 58.22 -22.91
N THR A 639 10.82 57.02 -23.48
CA THR A 639 9.57 56.34 -23.86
C THR A 639 8.71 56.00 -22.64
N LEU A 640 9.32 55.50 -21.55
CA LEU A 640 8.60 55.18 -20.31
C LEU A 640 7.99 56.42 -19.65
N LEU A 641 8.72 57.54 -19.61
CA LEU A 641 8.18 58.82 -19.10
C LEU A 641 7.04 59.34 -19.97
N GLY A 642 7.20 59.31 -21.30
CA GLY A 642 6.15 59.70 -22.22
C GLY A 642 4.89 58.85 -22.05
N LEU A 643 5.04 57.53 -21.93
CA LEU A 643 3.93 56.62 -21.63
C LEU A 643 3.32 56.88 -20.25
N SER A 644 4.13 57.15 -19.23
CA SER A 644 3.67 57.50 -17.88
C SER A 644 2.84 58.79 -17.89
N LYS A 645 3.26 59.80 -18.65
CA LYS A 645 2.55 61.07 -18.84
C LYS A 645 1.22 60.87 -19.55
N LEU A 646 1.20 60.08 -20.63
CA LEU A 646 -0.04 59.74 -21.34
C LEU A 646 -1.01 58.95 -20.45
N ALA A 647 -0.49 58.00 -19.65
CA ALA A 647 -1.30 57.24 -18.70
C ALA A 647 -1.91 58.15 -17.62
N ALA A 648 -1.14 59.10 -17.07
CA ALA A 648 -1.66 60.09 -16.12
C ALA A 648 -2.76 60.96 -16.74
N LEU A 649 -2.52 61.49 -17.95
CA LEU A 649 -3.48 62.35 -18.68
C LEU A 649 -4.78 61.63 -19.03
N ALA A 650 -4.71 60.34 -19.31
CA ALA A 650 -5.88 59.52 -19.65
C ALA A 650 -6.61 58.98 -18.41
N SER A 651 -6.05 59.16 -17.21
CA SER A 651 -6.62 58.62 -15.96
C SER A 651 -7.52 59.63 -15.24
N ASP A 652 -8.39 59.13 -14.37
CA ASP A 652 -9.35 59.92 -13.60
C ASP A 652 -8.72 60.57 -12.34
N PHE A 653 -7.55 61.19 -12.45
CA PHE A 653 -6.99 61.99 -11.35
C PHE A 653 -7.82 63.28 -11.16
N SER A 654 -7.90 63.79 -9.92
CA SER A 654 -8.37 65.15 -9.72
C SER A 654 -7.39 66.14 -10.36
N GLU A 655 -7.90 67.28 -10.85
CA GLU A 655 -7.07 68.26 -11.57
C GLU A 655 -5.83 68.70 -10.77
N ASP A 656 -5.96 68.83 -9.45
CA ASP A 656 -4.85 69.17 -8.56
C ASP A 656 -3.73 68.11 -8.55
N ILE A 657 -4.10 66.83 -8.43
CA ILE A 657 -3.14 65.70 -8.39
C ILE A 657 -2.55 65.47 -9.77
N LEU A 658 -3.35 65.63 -10.82
CA LEU A 658 -2.90 65.52 -12.21
C LEU A 658 -1.82 66.56 -12.51
N GLN A 659 -2.04 67.82 -12.10
CA GLN A 659 -1.10 68.90 -12.32
C GLN A 659 0.23 68.66 -11.59
N GLU A 660 0.17 68.17 -10.34
CA GLU A 660 1.37 67.79 -9.57
C GLU A 660 2.17 66.70 -10.29
N LYS A 661 1.51 65.62 -10.73
CA LYS A 661 2.17 64.49 -11.41
C LYS A 661 2.73 64.87 -12.78
N ILE A 662 2.05 65.77 -13.51
CA ILE A 662 2.55 66.28 -14.78
C ILE A 662 3.77 67.17 -14.57
N GLU A 663 3.79 68.01 -13.53
CA GLU A 663 4.96 68.85 -13.24
C GLU A 663 6.16 67.99 -12.86
N GLU A 664 5.99 66.97 -12.01
CA GLU A 664 7.04 66.00 -11.67
C GLU A 664 7.65 65.34 -12.92
N ILE A 665 6.80 64.85 -13.84
CA ILE A 665 7.29 64.24 -15.10
C ILE A 665 7.96 65.30 -15.99
N SER A 666 7.39 66.51 -16.04
CA SER A 666 7.91 67.59 -16.88
C SER A 666 9.29 68.06 -16.42
N GLU A 667 9.57 68.05 -15.12
CA GLU A 667 10.93 68.25 -14.58
C GLU A 667 11.90 67.16 -15.07
N GLN A 668 11.50 65.89 -15.01
CA GLN A 668 12.34 64.79 -15.51
C GLN A 668 12.55 64.85 -17.04
N GLU A 669 11.54 65.27 -17.80
CA GLU A 669 11.66 65.48 -19.25
C GLU A 669 12.60 66.65 -19.59
N ARG A 670 12.59 67.75 -18.81
CA ARG A 670 13.54 68.87 -18.96
C ARG A 670 14.98 68.41 -18.76
N PHE A 671 15.24 67.57 -17.74
CA PHE A 671 16.56 66.96 -17.56
C PHE A 671 16.99 66.12 -18.76
N LEU A 672 16.11 65.23 -19.27
CA LEU A 672 16.44 64.39 -20.42
C LEU A 672 16.63 65.19 -21.71
N LEU A 673 15.95 66.32 -21.87
CA LEU A 673 16.15 67.22 -23.02
C LEU A 673 17.60 67.74 -23.08
N HIS A 674 18.27 67.90 -21.94
CA HIS A 674 19.69 68.25 -21.91
C HIS A 674 20.57 67.15 -22.50
N GLN A 675 20.23 65.87 -22.32
CA GLN A 675 20.96 64.78 -22.97
C GLN A 675 20.62 64.67 -24.46
N GLU A 676 19.38 64.98 -24.86
CA GLU A 676 18.95 64.97 -26.27
C GLU A 676 19.56 66.11 -27.09
N THR A 677 19.81 67.26 -26.48
CA THR A 677 20.40 68.44 -27.13
C THR A 677 21.93 68.36 -27.27
N LEU A 678 22.54 67.20 -27.02
CA LEU A 678 23.96 66.97 -27.29
C LEU A 678 24.27 67.14 -28.79
N PRO A 679 25.32 67.91 -29.16
CA PRO A 679 25.63 68.16 -30.56
C PRO A 679 25.96 66.87 -31.34
N GLU A 680 25.35 66.69 -32.52
CA GLU A 680 25.58 65.55 -33.41
C GLU A 680 27.06 65.38 -33.79
N GLN A 681 27.82 66.48 -33.84
CA GLN A 681 29.26 66.49 -34.11
C GLN A 681 30.05 65.74 -33.03
N LEU A 682 29.70 65.91 -31.75
CA LEU A 682 30.37 65.22 -30.64
C LEU A 682 29.97 63.74 -30.59
N LEU A 683 28.71 63.43 -30.94
CA LEU A 683 28.21 62.07 -31.03
C LEU A 683 28.93 61.29 -32.15
N ALA A 684 29.16 61.93 -33.31
CA ALA A 684 29.92 61.37 -34.42
C ALA A 684 31.41 61.18 -34.08
N GLU A 685 32.06 62.15 -33.44
CA GLU A 685 33.46 62.06 -33.00
C GLU A 685 33.70 60.95 -31.98
N LYS A 686 32.71 60.65 -31.13
CA LYS A 686 32.80 59.62 -30.09
C LYS A 686 32.17 58.28 -30.49
N GLN A 687 31.66 58.15 -31.71
CA GLN A 687 30.92 56.96 -32.18
C GLN A 687 29.79 56.54 -31.22
N LEU A 688 29.08 57.51 -30.65
CA LEU A 688 27.99 57.26 -29.70
C LEU A 688 26.64 57.40 -30.41
N ASN A 689 25.82 56.36 -30.34
CA ASN A 689 24.42 56.42 -30.78
C ASN A 689 23.55 56.96 -29.64
N LEU A 690 22.74 57.99 -29.92
CA LEU A 690 21.77 58.57 -28.97
C LEU A 690 20.76 57.53 -28.44
N ASN A 691 20.45 56.49 -29.23
CA ASN A 691 19.46 55.48 -28.85
C ASN A 691 20.03 54.38 -27.93
N ASP A 692 21.32 54.07 -28.06
CA ASP A 692 21.99 53.00 -27.30
C ASP A 692 22.78 53.54 -26.10
N MET A 693 22.86 54.86 -25.94
CA MET A 693 23.62 55.46 -24.85
C MET A 693 22.92 55.29 -23.50
N PRO A 694 23.70 55.09 -22.42
CA PRO A 694 23.15 55.11 -21.07
C PRO A 694 22.65 56.50 -20.70
N VAL A 695 21.79 56.55 -19.69
CA VAL A 695 21.33 57.80 -19.09
C VAL A 695 22.50 58.41 -18.34
N LEU A 696 22.92 59.60 -18.77
CA LEU A 696 24.08 60.29 -18.21
C LEU A 696 23.66 61.04 -16.95
N SER A 697 24.53 61.03 -15.93
CA SER A 697 24.34 61.90 -14.77
C SER A 697 24.59 63.36 -15.15
N ALA A 698 24.06 64.30 -14.36
CA ALA A 698 24.28 65.73 -14.57
C ALA A 698 25.78 66.09 -14.64
N SER A 699 26.63 65.46 -13.81
CA SER A 699 28.10 65.65 -13.86
C SER A 699 28.72 65.18 -15.19
N GLN A 700 28.31 64.02 -15.70
CA GLN A 700 28.81 63.49 -16.97
C GLN A 700 28.30 64.29 -18.18
N LEU A 701 27.07 64.83 -18.11
CA LEU A 701 26.55 65.76 -19.11
C LEU A 701 27.36 67.05 -19.13
N ILE A 702 27.62 67.66 -17.97
CA ILE A 702 28.42 68.88 -17.84
C ILE A 702 29.82 68.66 -18.43
N ASP A 703 30.50 67.55 -18.12
CA ASP A 703 31.82 67.24 -18.67
C ASP A 703 31.82 67.06 -20.19
N LYS A 704 30.80 66.39 -20.73
CA LYS A 704 30.65 66.20 -22.19
C LYS A 704 30.33 67.51 -22.91
N PHE A 705 29.45 68.34 -22.35
CA PHE A 705 29.13 69.66 -22.91
C PHE A 705 30.32 70.62 -22.84
N LEU A 706 31.16 70.53 -21.79
CA LEU A 706 32.41 71.29 -21.67
C LEU A 706 33.37 71.02 -22.84
N PHE A 707 33.31 69.83 -23.42
CA PHE A 707 34.13 69.44 -24.56
C PHE A 707 33.58 69.98 -25.89
N ALA A 708 32.25 70.12 -26.02
CA ALA A 708 31.54 70.24 -27.30
C ALA A 708 31.50 71.65 -27.93
N CYS A 709 30.97 72.70 -27.26
CA CYS A 709 30.77 74.01 -27.91
C CYS A 709 30.38 75.17 -26.96
N VAL A 710 30.39 76.41 -27.48
CA VAL A 710 30.06 77.68 -26.77
C VAL A 710 28.55 77.85 -26.55
N PHE A 711 27.71 77.37 -27.47
CA PHE A 711 26.24 77.47 -27.37
C PHE A 711 25.63 76.62 -26.25
N SER A 712 26.38 75.67 -25.70
CA SER A 712 25.95 74.78 -24.62
C SER A 712 26.21 75.32 -23.21
N LEU A 713 26.77 76.53 -23.04
CA LEU A 713 27.02 77.13 -21.71
C LEU A 713 25.73 77.39 -20.93
N PHE A 714 24.67 77.85 -21.61
CA PHE A 714 23.36 78.00 -20.98
C PHE A 714 22.78 76.63 -20.60
N ALA A 715 22.89 75.62 -21.47
CA ALA A 715 22.46 74.26 -21.15
C ALA A 715 23.23 73.69 -19.95
N CYS A 716 24.55 73.89 -19.86
CA CYS A 716 25.37 73.52 -18.70
C CYS A 716 24.94 74.21 -17.40
N LEU A 717 24.65 75.52 -17.47
CA LEU A 717 24.19 76.30 -16.32
C LEU A 717 22.78 75.91 -15.85
N PHE A 718 21.91 75.49 -16.78
CA PHE A 718 20.60 74.92 -16.46
C PHE A 718 20.72 73.49 -15.88
N SER A 719 21.56 72.62 -16.44
CA SER A 719 21.85 71.29 -15.88
C SER A 719 22.48 71.36 -14.48
N LEU A 720 23.22 72.44 -14.17
CA LEU A 720 23.74 72.71 -12.83
C LEU A 720 22.65 73.00 -11.80
N ARG A 721 21.47 73.47 -12.21
CA ARG A 721 20.34 73.76 -11.32
C ARG A 721 19.60 72.49 -10.89
N GLU A 722 19.74 71.41 -11.65
CA GLU A 722 19.14 70.10 -11.38
C GLU A 722 20.05 69.18 -10.55
N LEU A 723 21.29 69.57 -10.28
CA LEU A 723 22.12 68.93 -9.27
C LEU A 723 21.60 69.28 -7.88
N LYS A 724 21.21 68.27 -7.10
CA LYS A 724 21.02 68.44 -5.65
C LYS A 724 22.37 68.83 -5.04
N GLU A 725 22.37 69.86 -4.18
CA GLU A 725 23.59 70.47 -3.60
C GLU A 725 24.48 69.48 -2.81
N GLU A 726 24.04 68.24 -2.58
CA GLU A 726 24.70 67.25 -1.72
C GLU A 726 25.73 66.36 -2.42
N GLU A 727 25.80 66.29 -3.76
CA GLU A 727 26.68 65.31 -4.44
C GLU A 727 27.97 65.87 -5.06
N VAL A 728 28.06 67.17 -5.36
CA VAL A 728 29.27 67.79 -5.96
C VAL A 728 29.38 69.26 -5.55
N ASP A 729 30.61 69.77 -5.41
CA ASP A 729 30.87 71.20 -5.16
C ASP A 729 30.45 72.04 -6.39
N VAL A 730 29.21 72.52 -6.36
CA VAL A 730 28.53 73.22 -7.46
C VAL A 730 29.31 74.47 -7.89
N ASN A 731 30.03 75.10 -6.95
CA ASN A 731 30.82 76.31 -7.21
C ASN A 731 32.09 76.01 -8.02
N ASP A 732 32.75 74.89 -7.77
CA ASP A 732 33.92 74.45 -8.55
C ASP A 732 33.56 74.12 -9.99
N LEU A 733 32.41 73.48 -10.21
CA LEU A 733 31.91 73.20 -11.56
C LEU A 733 31.56 74.50 -12.31
N LYS A 734 30.90 75.45 -11.64
CA LYS A 734 30.62 76.79 -12.21
C LYS A 734 31.91 77.51 -12.61
N LEU A 735 32.95 77.48 -11.77
CA LEU A 735 34.26 78.06 -12.07
C LEU A 735 34.93 77.36 -13.26
N LYS A 736 34.92 76.01 -13.32
CA LYS A 736 35.48 75.25 -14.44
C LYS A 736 34.80 75.56 -15.78
N ILE A 737 33.47 75.70 -15.77
CA ILE A 737 32.68 76.08 -16.95
C ILE A 737 33.06 77.49 -17.44
N LEU A 738 33.11 78.47 -16.52
CA LEU A 738 33.48 79.85 -16.85
C LEU A 738 34.93 79.96 -17.33
N CYS A 739 35.87 79.25 -16.71
CA CYS A 739 37.28 79.23 -17.12
C CYS A 739 37.46 78.66 -18.52
N LYS A 740 36.76 77.59 -18.89
CA LYS A 740 36.84 77.03 -20.26
C LYS A 740 36.14 77.88 -21.30
N ALA A 741 35.08 78.60 -20.94
CA ALA A 741 34.45 79.60 -21.81
C ALA A 741 35.47 80.68 -22.21
N LEU A 742 36.15 81.25 -21.21
CA LEU A 742 37.19 82.27 -21.41
C LEU A 742 38.38 81.76 -22.22
N GLN A 743 38.78 80.49 -22.05
CA GLN A 743 39.89 79.88 -22.80
C GLN A 743 39.60 79.66 -24.30
N ARG A 744 38.33 79.66 -24.72
CA ARG A 744 37.93 79.46 -26.12
C ARG A 744 37.46 80.76 -26.81
N ASP A 745 37.18 81.81 -26.04
CA ASP A 745 36.88 83.15 -26.57
C ASP A 745 38.14 83.91 -27.04
N GLY A 746 39.33 83.47 -26.61
CA GLY A 746 40.63 83.90 -27.13
C GLY A 746 41.14 82.97 -28.23
#